data_AF-A0A182SF30-F1
#
_entry.id   AF-A0A182SF30-F1
#
_cell.length_a   1.000
_cell.length_b   1.000
_cell.length_c   1.000
_cell.angle_alpha   90.00
_cell.angle_beta   90.00
_cell.angle_gamma   90.00
#
_symmetry.space_group_name_H-M   'P 1'
#
loop_
_entity.id
_entity.type
_entity.pdbx_description
1 polymer ?
#
loop_
_entity_poly.entity_id
_entity_poly.type
_entity_poly.pdbx_seq_one_letter_code
_entity_poly.pdbx_strand_id
1 'polypeptide(L)'
;LCEEFLHVVQRHKNATDVFEAIDELIKSLDETLVQINNAAKQLLPAGRERHLHAEEMWLNAERDTWRLMVCLYRDRMVTQKQDSEMDDLPLVNSEQTIITHLYGGNANLREYQMIVDWLEQMTLHQNQADLNHYMARTVEWENTLHQLLEVGQTAFGSGRPLVKSLDPDAPIREKRPLHDLDVEDQMQLAKQVFLDIRQGRLKEAQIKCENYGQAWKAALLEGWRLHHDPNYEGENDFATRESIEGNPRRDLWKKFAWQMAESRMLDPYTKATIGSLCGHLDSMVEVLSEHSWNDMLWAYVKIQIDIRVESEIRSHCIKSYLPMPDRYWNGKKSLEQIFDALEAHKNVRICTAAKDVDKVIQKYIMLDDIPELMRIVDGWLEGTEVVLIPQMLRFLTHFVMFLRQIGKTFQEDVGDRVIKRYVEYLITLGASHMVAFYTAALPPNMQLLLYSRFLDTVTDSLQRKQALEDAYNFGLDVPTITVYTVERCRMTESETDDSAPTASGTLTELDERKILSLEWLTFYPEQRGELLWQTNTLIRYFLARRSIEAARKTFAVIPADTMELIFTHYGSKDDIPCREEVSIREYLCYQTYLAAIQGYNDWSHLFYNGRPKPPAVVKISNFTERVTSEHREETYRKELANWEERIGEVTTLTRDLLYNVLLFPEAGWLVDTDTMKPVPDDDEDWLNRAVQMENLRKLCIPEIVLLLHQLHTLTDRHGENLLLADVLSSESRKLYSVFPKHKLAETLTKIAESSLTLMNNRKDPFVGDGAKK
;
A
#
# COMPACT_ATOMS: atom_id res chain seq x y z
N LEU A 1 -8.53 -9.65 -3.18
CA LEU A 1 -8.94 -8.43 -2.46
C LEU A 1 -8.11 -7.17 -2.74
N CYS A 2 -6.82 -7.04 -2.38
CA CYS A 2 -6.06 -5.80 -2.70
C CYS A 2 -5.99 -5.50 -4.22
N GLU A 3 -5.80 -6.53 -5.05
CA GLU A 3 -5.84 -6.41 -6.52
C GLU A 3 -7.23 -6.02 -7.05
N GLU A 4 -8.28 -6.60 -6.49
CA GLU A 4 -9.66 -6.31 -6.88
C GLU A 4 -10.04 -4.87 -6.56
N PHE A 5 -9.67 -4.40 -5.36
CA PHE A 5 -9.87 -3.01 -4.94
C PHE A 5 -9.17 -2.04 -5.90
N LEU A 6 -7.92 -2.32 -6.26
CA LEU A 6 -7.19 -1.53 -7.25
C LEU A 6 -7.90 -1.51 -8.61
N HIS A 7 -8.33 -2.67 -9.10
CA HIS A 7 -9.02 -2.77 -10.39
C HIS A 7 -10.32 -1.96 -10.42
N VAL A 8 -11.10 -1.98 -9.33
CA VAL A 8 -12.33 -1.17 -9.20
C VAL A 8 -12.01 0.32 -9.26
N VAL A 9 -11.01 0.79 -8.49
CA VAL A 9 -10.63 2.22 -8.48
C VAL A 9 -10.08 2.67 -9.83
N GLN A 10 -9.30 1.84 -10.52
CA GLN A 10 -8.77 2.15 -11.85
C GLN A 10 -9.86 2.30 -12.91
N ARG A 11 -10.96 1.56 -12.78
CA ARG A 11 -12.12 1.62 -13.68
C ARG A 11 -12.94 2.89 -13.47
N HIS A 12 -13.07 3.33 -12.22
CA HIS A 12 -14.00 4.39 -11.80
C HIS A 12 -13.26 5.68 -11.38
N LYS A 13 -12.64 6.36 -12.34
CA LYS A 13 -11.83 7.58 -12.08
C LYS A 13 -12.65 8.86 -11.93
N ASN A 14 -13.90 8.88 -12.40
CA ASN A 14 -14.72 10.09 -12.45
C ASN A 14 -15.52 10.27 -11.16
N ALA A 15 -15.78 11.53 -10.76
CA ALA A 15 -16.62 11.85 -9.60
C ALA A 15 -18.08 11.38 -9.74
N THR A 16 -18.56 11.11 -10.96
CA THR A 16 -19.91 10.61 -11.22
C THR A 16 -20.10 9.15 -10.84
N ASP A 17 -19.01 8.37 -10.87
CA ASP A 17 -19.05 6.90 -10.78
C ASP A 17 -18.58 6.42 -9.39
N VAL A 18 -18.32 7.34 -8.47
CA VAL A 18 -17.77 7.07 -7.13
C VAL A 18 -18.62 6.06 -6.36
N PHE A 19 -19.94 6.21 -6.41
CA PHE A 19 -20.84 5.29 -5.70
C PHE A 19 -20.93 3.93 -6.37
N GLU A 20 -20.79 3.86 -7.70
CA GLU A 20 -20.69 2.58 -8.41
C GLU A 20 -19.39 1.85 -8.04
N ALA A 21 -18.30 2.59 -7.88
CA ALA A 21 -17.05 2.06 -7.36
C ALA A 21 -17.23 1.43 -5.98
N ILE A 22 -17.88 2.14 -5.04
CA ILE A 22 -18.12 1.59 -3.70
C ILE A 22 -19.04 0.36 -3.75
N ASP A 23 -20.09 0.37 -4.58
CA ASP A 23 -20.98 -0.79 -4.74
C ASP A 23 -20.21 -2.02 -5.28
N GLU A 24 -19.25 -1.83 -6.20
CA GLU A 24 -18.33 -2.88 -6.64
C GLU A 24 -17.37 -3.34 -5.54
N LEU A 25 -16.83 -2.43 -4.71
CA LEU A 25 -15.99 -2.79 -3.56
C LEU A 25 -16.76 -3.62 -2.53
N ILE A 26 -18.01 -3.24 -2.22
CA ILE A 26 -18.91 -3.99 -1.34
C ILE A 26 -19.13 -5.40 -1.89
N LYS A 27 -19.34 -5.52 -3.20
CA LYS A 27 -19.51 -6.83 -3.86
C LYS A 27 -18.25 -7.70 -3.74
N SER A 28 -17.05 -7.14 -3.95
CA SER A 28 -15.79 -7.88 -3.75
C SER A 28 -15.61 -8.34 -2.30
N LEU A 29 -16.02 -7.52 -1.32
CA LEU A 29 -16.02 -7.90 0.09
C LEU A 29 -17.02 -9.03 0.38
N ASP A 30 -18.24 -8.96 -0.14
CA ASP A 30 -19.25 -10.00 0.04
C ASP A 30 -18.80 -11.34 -0.58
N GLU A 31 -18.21 -11.31 -1.78
CA GLU A 31 -17.65 -12.50 -2.43
C GLU A 31 -16.50 -13.11 -1.60
N THR A 32 -15.61 -12.27 -1.07
CA THR A 32 -14.50 -12.72 -0.21
C THR A 32 -15.00 -13.31 1.10
N LEU A 33 -15.99 -12.68 1.75
CA LEU A 33 -16.61 -13.20 2.98
C LEU A 33 -17.30 -14.54 2.75
N VAL A 34 -17.98 -14.73 1.62
CA VAL A 34 -18.56 -16.03 1.24
C VAL A 34 -17.48 -17.09 1.05
N GLN A 35 -16.36 -16.75 0.41
CA GLN A 35 -15.22 -17.67 0.25
C GLN A 35 -14.62 -18.05 1.62
N ILE A 36 -14.41 -17.09 2.51
CA ILE A 36 -13.90 -17.32 3.87
C ILE A 36 -14.85 -18.24 4.65
N ASN A 37 -16.16 -17.97 4.61
CA ASN A 37 -17.16 -18.80 5.30
C ASN A 37 -17.22 -20.22 4.72
N ASN A 38 -17.15 -20.38 3.40
CA ASN A 38 -17.11 -21.68 2.75
C ASN A 38 -15.84 -22.47 3.09
N ALA A 39 -14.68 -21.80 3.12
CA ALA A 39 -13.43 -22.41 3.56
C ALA A 39 -13.48 -22.81 5.04
N ALA A 40 -14.07 -21.96 5.90
CA ALA A 40 -14.25 -22.25 7.32
C ALA A 40 -15.16 -23.46 7.57
N LYS A 41 -16.20 -23.68 6.75
CA LYS A 41 -17.08 -24.85 6.83
C LYS A 41 -16.39 -26.17 6.44
N GLN A 42 -15.31 -26.12 5.66
CA GLN A 42 -14.57 -27.29 5.20
C GLN A 42 -13.47 -27.75 6.17
N LEU A 43 -13.09 -26.92 7.15
CA LEU A 43 -12.05 -27.20 8.13
C LEU A 43 -12.64 -27.79 9.44
N LEU A 44 -11.94 -28.76 10.05
CA LEU A 44 -12.36 -29.41 11.30
C LEU A 44 -12.47 -28.38 12.47
N PRO A 45 -13.38 -28.57 13.45
CA PRO A 45 -13.62 -27.60 14.54
C PRO A 45 -12.45 -27.39 15.52
N ALA A 46 -11.42 -28.23 15.45
CA ALA A 46 -10.30 -28.22 16.37
C ALA A 46 -9.30 -27.13 15.98
N GLY A 47 -9.50 -25.93 16.54
CA GLY A 47 -8.59 -24.80 16.43
C GLY A 47 -8.96 -23.84 15.30
N ARG A 48 -10.09 -23.13 15.44
CA ARG A 48 -10.27 -21.83 14.77
C ARG A 48 -9.00 -21.01 15.02
N GLU A 49 -8.17 -20.79 14.02
CA GLU A 49 -7.07 -19.84 14.14
C GLU A 49 -7.72 -18.49 14.45
N ARG A 50 -7.50 -17.95 15.66
CA ARG A 50 -8.09 -16.68 16.13
C ARG A 50 -7.92 -15.54 15.11
N HIS A 51 -6.90 -15.66 14.27
CA HIS A 51 -6.61 -14.78 13.14
C HIS A 51 -7.72 -14.74 12.08
N LEU A 52 -8.18 -15.89 11.57
CA LEU A 52 -9.23 -15.95 10.54
C LEU A 52 -10.55 -15.32 11.02
N HIS A 53 -10.88 -15.49 12.31
CA HIS A 53 -12.07 -14.88 12.89
C HIS A 53 -11.92 -13.36 13.04
N ALA A 54 -10.74 -12.88 13.45
CA ALA A 54 -10.48 -11.44 13.53
C ALA A 54 -10.53 -10.77 12.15
N GLU A 55 -10.01 -11.43 11.11
CA GLU A 55 -10.11 -10.96 9.73
C GLU A 55 -11.55 -10.94 9.24
N GLU A 56 -12.33 -11.99 9.49
CA GLU A 56 -13.76 -12.04 9.15
C GLU A 56 -14.55 -10.92 9.86
N MET A 57 -14.26 -10.66 11.14
CA MET A 57 -14.89 -9.58 11.90
C MET A 57 -14.58 -8.21 11.29
N TRP A 58 -13.31 -7.95 10.96
CA TRP A 58 -12.93 -6.68 10.31
C TRP A 58 -13.56 -6.51 8.93
N LEU A 59 -13.54 -7.55 8.09
CA LEU A 59 -14.11 -7.47 6.74
C LEU A 59 -15.63 -7.22 6.77
N ASN A 60 -16.35 -7.81 7.73
CA ASN A 60 -17.76 -7.47 7.95
C ASN A 60 -17.93 -6.00 8.36
N ALA A 61 -17.11 -5.51 9.30
CA ALA A 61 -17.15 -4.11 9.74
C ALA A 61 -16.81 -3.14 8.59
N GLU A 62 -15.83 -3.47 7.75
CA GLU A 62 -15.45 -2.70 6.57
C GLU A 62 -16.60 -2.62 5.57
N ARG A 63 -17.22 -3.76 5.23
CA ARG A 63 -18.39 -3.81 4.35
C ARG A 63 -19.53 -2.94 4.88
N ASP A 64 -19.84 -3.09 6.15
CA ASP A 64 -20.96 -2.38 6.76
C ASP A 64 -20.68 -0.86 6.83
N THR A 65 -19.41 -0.47 6.99
CA THR A 65 -18.97 0.93 6.92
C THR A 65 -19.10 1.50 5.51
N TRP A 66 -18.73 0.74 4.46
CA TRP A 66 -18.95 1.16 3.08
C TRP A 66 -20.44 1.36 2.77
N ARG A 67 -21.32 0.46 3.23
CA ARG A 67 -22.77 0.60 3.09
C ARG A 67 -23.29 1.87 3.76
N LEU A 68 -22.83 2.16 4.99
CA LEU A 68 -23.16 3.40 5.70
C LEU A 68 -22.74 4.64 4.89
N MET A 69 -21.52 4.63 4.36
CA MET A 69 -21.00 5.74 3.56
C MET A 69 -21.85 5.98 2.30
N VAL A 70 -22.22 4.94 1.57
CA VAL A 70 -23.07 5.07 0.37
C VAL A 70 -24.41 5.70 0.74
N CYS A 71 -25.05 5.23 1.82
CA CYS A 71 -26.33 5.76 2.26
C CYS A 71 -26.25 7.27 2.58
N LEU A 72 -25.30 7.68 3.42
CA LEU A 72 -25.20 9.06 3.89
C LEU A 72 -24.68 10.01 2.81
N TYR A 73 -23.57 9.68 2.14
CA TYR A 73 -22.96 10.60 1.17
C TYR A 73 -23.79 10.75 -0.10
N ARG A 74 -24.60 9.74 -0.48
CA ARG A 74 -25.55 9.89 -1.58
C ARG A 74 -26.62 10.94 -1.25
N ASP A 75 -27.18 10.93 -0.03
CA ASP A 75 -28.15 11.96 0.40
C ASP A 75 -27.52 13.34 0.55
N ARG A 76 -26.33 13.42 1.19
CA ARG A 76 -25.59 14.68 1.37
C ARG A 76 -25.29 15.35 0.03
N MET A 77 -24.85 14.58 -0.97
CA MET A 77 -24.56 15.11 -2.31
C MET A 77 -25.81 15.51 -3.10
N VAL A 78 -26.96 14.86 -2.89
CA VAL A 78 -28.24 15.25 -3.51
C VAL A 78 -28.77 16.53 -2.85
N THR A 79 -28.74 16.58 -1.52
CA THR A 79 -29.21 17.73 -0.73
C THR A 79 -28.39 18.99 -1.06
N GLN A 80 -27.06 18.88 -1.18
CA GLN A 80 -26.20 19.99 -1.61
C GLN A 80 -26.53 20.54 -3.01
N LYS A 81 -27.13 19.72 -3.89
CA LYS A 81 -27.53 20.14 -5.24
C LYS A 81 -28.93 20.75 -5.28
N GLN A 82 -29.76 20.43 -4.29
CA GLN A 82 -31.14 20.87 -4.15
C GLN A 82 -31.25 21.92 -3.04
N ASP A 83 -30.58 23.06 -3.21
CA ASP A 83 -30.85 24.28 -2.42
C ASP A 83 -32.23 24.83 -2.80
N SER A 84 -33.29 24.10 -2.46
CA SER A 84 -34.67 24.56 -2.60
C SER A 84 -35.15 25.06 -1.26
N GLU A 85 -35.43 26.36 -1.16
CA GLU A 85 -36.27 26.93 -0.11
C GLU A 85 -37.61 26.19 -0.16
N MET A 86 -37.87 25.34 0.84
CA MET A 86 -39.13 24.63 0.94
C MET A 86 -40.13 25.52 1.68
N ASP A 87 -41.28 25.78 1.06
CA ASP A 87 -42.31 26.65 1.62
C ASP A 87 -42.81 26.16 2.99
N ASP A 88 -43.14 27.11 3.88
CA ASP A 88 -43.75 26.84 5.18
C ASP A 88 -45.05 26.05 5.01
N LEU A 89 -45.16 24.91 5.70
CA LEU A 89 -46.36 24.08 5.64
C LEU A 89 -47.49 24.74 6.46
N PRO A 90 -48.67 25.04 5.86
CA PRO A 90 -49.82 25.49 6.62
C PRO A 90 -50.34 24.37 7.55
N LEU A 91 -51.28 24.69 8.43
CA LEU A 91 -51.93 23.68 9.25
C LEU A 91 -52.70 22.65 8.39
N VAL A 92 -52.38 21.36 8.52
CA VAL A 92 -52.98 20.26 7.73
C VAL A 92 -53.66 19.23 8.64
N ASN A 93 -54.64 18.48 8.12
CA ASN A 93 -55.33 17.40 8.84
C ASN A 93 -54.63 16.03 8.74
N SER A 94 -53.86 15.78 7.68
CA SER A 94 -53.14 14.51 7.50
C SER A 94 -51.76 14.57 8.14
N GLU A 95 -51.48 13.59 9.01
CA GLU A 95 -50.17 13.46 9.66
C GLU A 95 -49.10 13.00 8.68
N GLN A 96 -49.48 12.23 7.66
CA GLN A 96 -48.58 11.75 6.62
C GLN A 96 -48.05 12.90 5.76
N THR A 97 -48.89 13.85 5.34
CA THR A 97 -48.47 15.02 4.55
C THR A 97 -47.47 15.88 5.31
N ILE A 98 -47.66 16.07 6.63
CA ILE A 98 -46.73 16.79 7.51
C ILE A 98 -45.37 16.09 7.54
N ILE A 99 -45.37 14.76 7.65
CA ILE A 99 -44.13 13.98 7.66
C ILE A 99 -43.44 14.01 6.31
N THR A 100 -44.16 13.86 5.21
CA THR A 100 -43.58 13.93 3.86
C THR A 100 -42.88 15.26 3.64
N HIS A 101 -43.50 16.36 4.07
CA HIS A 101 -42.87 17.69 4.08
C HIS A 101 -41.64 17.74 5.00
N LEU A 102 -41.75 17.23 6.23
CA LEU A 102 -40.64 17.20 7.19
C LEU A 102 -39.42 16.44 6.64
N TYR A 103 -39.62 15.26 6.04
CA TYR A 103 -38.54 14.49 5.43
C TYR A 103 -38.00 15.15 4.16
N GLY A 104 -38.80 15.92 3.43
CA GLY A 104 -38.33 16.76 2.33
C GLY A 104 -37.40 17.90 2.81
N GLY A 105 -37.75 18.55 3.93
CA GLY A 105 -37.03 19.73 4.44
C GLY A 105 -35.87 19.46 5.38
N ASN A 106 -35.94 18.39 6.17
CA ASN A 106 -35.03 18.17 7.28
C ASN A 106 -33.99 17.11 6.96
N ALA A 107 -32.83 17.56 6.47
CA ALA A 107 -31.68 16.70 6.17
C ALA A 107 -31.24 15.85 7.38
N ASN A 108 -31.18 16.45 8.57
CA ASN A 108 -30.77 15.74 9.78
C ASN A 108 -31.71 14.58 10.14
N LEU A 109 -33.02 14.75 9.92
CA LEU A 109 -33.99 13.68 10.18
C LEU A 109 -33.88 12.55 9.14
N ARG A 110 -33.64 12.89 7.86
CA ARG A 110 -33.35 11.90 6.82
C ARG A 110 -32.13 11.07 7.18
N GLU A 111 -31.04 11.72 7.60
CA GLU A 111 -29.82 11.02 8.01
C GLU A 111 -30.06 10.09 9.20
N TYR A 112 -30.86 10.51 10.20
CA TYR A 112 -31.21 9.64 11.33
C TYR A 112 -31.97 8.39 10.87
N GLN A 113 -32.91 8.55 9.93
CA GLN A 113 -33.63 7.42 9.36
C GLN A 113 -32.69 6.49 8.57
N MET A 114 -31.76 7.03 7.79
CA MET A 114 -30.76 6.23 7.07
C MET A 114 -29.84 5.45 8.01
N ILE A 115 -29.44 6.04 9.14
CA ILE A 115 -28.67 5.34 10.18
C ILE A 115 -29.49 4.18 10.77
N VAL A 116 -30.78 4.40 11.06
CA VAL A 116 -31.68 3.35 11.55
C VAL A 116 -31.83 2.23 10.52
N ASP A 117 -32.11 2.57 9.26
CA ASP A 117 -32.27 1.59 8.18
C ASP A 117 -31.00 0.77 7.99
N TRP A 118 -29.84 1.42 8.02
CA TRP A 118 -28.53 0.75 7.98
C TRP A 118 -28.35 -0.23 9.16
N LEU A 119 -28.64 0.19 10.39
CA LEU A 119 -28.55 -0.65 11.59
C LEU A 119 -29.52 -1.84 11.54
N GLU A 120 -30.73 -1.65 11.01
CA GLU A 120 -31.74 -2.70 10.85
C GLU A 120 -31.30 -3.73 9.79
N GLN A 121 -30.79 -3.25 8.65
CA GLN A 121 -30.23 -4.11 7.61
C GLN A 121 -29.02 -4.90 8.10
N MET A 122 -28.11 -4.28 8.84
CA MET A 122 -26.91 -4.96 9.34
C MET A 122 -27.26 -6.17 10.23
N THR A 123 -28.25 -6.01 11.11
CA THR A 123 -28.77 -7.11 11.96
C THR A 123 -29.55 -8.16 11.16
N LEU A 124 -30.23 -7.77 10.08
CA LEU A 124 -30.89 -8.72 9.18
C LEU A 124 -29.88 -9.69 8.55
N HIS A 125 -28.76 -9.19 8.04
CA HIS A 125 -27.74 -10.03 7.38
C HIS A 125 -27.06 -11.01 8.34
N GLN A 126 -26.80 -10.60 9.59
CA GLN A 126 -26.17 -11.46 10.60
C GLN A 126 -27.05 -12.66 11.00
N ASN A 127 -28.37 -12.48 11.02
CA ASN A 127 -29.32 -13.47 11.54
C ASN A 127 -29.93 -14.40 10.47
N GLN A 128 -29.51 -14.30 9.20
CA GLN A 128 -30.00 -15.20 8.13
C GLN A 128 -29.67 -16.69 8.37
N ALA A 129 -28.73 -16.99 9.28
CA ALA A 129 -28.35 -18.36 9.62
C ALA A 129 -29.32 -19.07 10.60
N ASP A 130 -30.11 -18.32 11.37
CA ASP A 130 -31.01 -18.85 12.40
C ASP A 130 -32.46 -18.94 11.87
N LEU A 131 -32.68 -19.79 10.87
CA LEU A 131 -34.03 -20.20 10.46
C LEU A 131 -34.62 -21.14 11.52
N ASN A 132 -35.11 -20.54 12.62
CA ASN A 132 -35.90 -21.24 13.61
C ASN A 132 -37.10 -21.90 12.92
N HIS A 133 -37.26 -23.20 13.12
CA HIS A 133 -38.37 -23.95 12.54
C HIS A 133 -39.69 -23.49 13.17
N TYR A 134 -40.53 -22.84 12.36
CA TYR A 134 -41.85 -22.37 12.78
C TYR A 134 -42.85 -23.52 12.78
N MET A 135 -43.54 -23.75 13.90
CA MET A 135 -44.77 -24.54 13.92
C MET A 135 -45.95 -23.57 14.01
N ALA A 136 -46.68 -23.41 12.90
CA ALA A 136 -47.91 -22.64 12.87
C ALA A 136 -48.91 -23.27 13.85
N ARG A 137 -49.44 -22.48 14.78
CA ARG A 137 -50.48 -22.93 15.73
C ARG A 137 -51.78 -22.23 15.39
N THR A 138 -52.86 -23.00 15.35
CA THR A 138 -54.19 -22.50 14.97
C THR A 138 -54.89 -21.70 16.09
N VAL A 139 -54.47 -21.84 17.35
CA VAL A 139 -55.14 -21.22 18.50
C VAL A 139 -54.12 -20.69 19.53
N GLU A 140 -54.39 -19.52 20.10
CA GLU A 140 -53.63 -18.95 21.21
C GLU A 140 -53.84 -19.77 22.50
N TRP A 141 -52.75 -20.00 23.26
CA TRP A 141 -52.74 -20.74 24.53
C TRP A 141 -53.39 -22.13 24.45
N GLU A 142 -53.02 -22.91 23.44
CA GLU A 142 -53.56 -24.25 23.18
C GLU A 142 -53.53 -25.16 24.42
N ASN A 143 -52.45 -25.12 25.21
CA ASN A 143 -52.31 -25.98 26.39
C ASN A 143 -53.24 -25.51 27.53
N THR A 144 -53.36 -24.20 27.73
CA THR A 144 -54.27 -23.60 28.71
C THR A 144 -55.72 -23.85 28.33
N LEU A 145 -56.07 -23.70 27.05
CA LEU A 145 -57.39 -24.03 26.53
C LEU A 145 -57.72 -25.51 26.72
N HIS A 146 -56.80 -26.41 26.38
CA HIS A 146 -56.98 -27.84 26.56
C HIS A 146 -57.26 -28.19 28.03
N GLN A 147 -56.49 -27.62 28.96
CA GLN A 147 -56.71 -27.84 30.40
C GLN A 147 -58.03 -27.22 30.91
N LEU A 148 -58.52 -26.13 30.30
CA LEU A 148 -59.81 -25.52 30.63
C LEU A 148 -61.02 -26.29 30.07
N LEU A 149 -60.87 -26.97 28.94
CA LEU A 149 -61.91 -27.80 28.36
C LEU A 149 -61.98 -29.19 29.03
N GLU A 150 -60.85 -29.75 29.42
CA GLU A 150 -60.73 -31.12 29.97
C GLU A 150 -60.52 -31.13 31.49
N VAL A 151 -61.24 -30.27 32.23
CA VAL A 151 -61.12 -30.15 33.69
C VAL A 151 -61.37 -31.51 34.37
N GLY A 152 -60.30 -32.13 34.87
CA GLY A 152 -60.33 -33.40 35.61
C GLY A 152 -60.09 -34.68 34.78
N GLN A 153 -59.87 -34.58 33.46
CA GLN A 153 -59.55 -35.72 32.59
C GLN A 153 -58.09 -35.74 32.08
N THR A 154 -57.35 -34.66 32.28
CA THR A 154 -55.94 -34.57 31.89
C THR A 154 -55.03 -35.39 32.81
N ALA A 155 -54.30 -36.38 32.26
CA ALA A 155 -53.39 -37.25 33.01
C ALA A 155 -52.23 -36.51 33.71
N PHE A 156 -51.82 -35.35 33.18
CA PHE A 156 -50.76 -34.48 33.73
C PHE A 156 -51.24 -33.01 33.81
N GLY A 157 -52.41 -32.77 34.43
CA GLY A 157 -52.92 -31.42 34.60
C GLY A 157 -52.06 -30.55 35.53
N SER A 158 -51.98 -29.25 35.26
CA SER A 158 -51.29 -28.31 36.15
C SER A 158 -51.92 -28.28 37.54
N GLY A 159 -51.11 -28.45 38.59
CA GLY A 159 -51.57 -28.45 40.00
C GLY A 159 -51.95 -27.07 40.56
N ARG A 160 -51.80 -26.00 39.77
CA ARG A 160 -52.13 -24.62 40.14
C ARG A 160 -53.40 -24.14 39.43
N PRO A 161 -54.20 -23.24 40.05
CA PRO A 161 -55.37 -22.69 39.40
C PRO A 161 -54.96 -21.75 38.25
N LEU A 162 -55.21 -22.17 37.01
CA LEU A 162 -54.99 -21.36 35.80
C LEU A 162 -56.07 -20.28 35.62
N VAL A 163 -55.84 -19.38 34.66
CA VAL A 163 -56.80 -18.38 34.20
C VAL A 163 -58.12 -19.02 33.75
N LYS A 164 -59.25 -18.32 33.92
CA LYS A 164 -60.58 -18.81 33.52
C LYS A 164 -61.03 -18.28 32.17
N SER A 165 -60.45 -17.17 31.72
CA SER A 165 -60.74 -16.53 30.43
C SER A 165 -59.49 -16.52 29.54
N LEU A 166 -59.69 -16.52 28.22
CA LEU A 166 -58.61 -16.59 27.21
C LEU A 166 -58.37 -15.25 26.51
N ASP A 167 -58.88 -14.15 27.06
CA ASP A 167 -58.57 -12.81 26.55
C ASP A 167 -57.18 -12.32 27.00
N PRO A 168 -56.50 -11.45 26.23
CA PRO A 168 -55.08 -11.13 26.42
C PRO A 168 -54.72 -10.54 27.79
N ASP A 169 -55.67 -9.86 28.45
CA ASP A 169 -55.50 -9.28 29.78
C ASP A 169 -55.88 -10.25 30.93
N ALA A 170 -56.41 -11.44 30.63
CA ALA A 170 -56.85 -12.41 31.65
C ALA A 170 -55.76 -12.76 32.67
N PRO A 171 -54.48 -13.02 32.29
CA PRO A 171 -53.43 -13.29 33.28
C PRO A 171 -53.19 -12.14 34.25
N ILE A 172 -53.28 -10.90 33.75
CA ILE A 172 -53.06 -9.67 34.55
C ILE A 172 -54.28 -9.38 35.42
N ARG A 173 -55.49 -9.46 34.86
CA ARG A 173 -56.76 -9.17 35.51
C ARG A 173 -57.08 -10.18 36.61
N GLU A 174 -56.93 -11.47 36.32
CA GLU A 174 -57.22 -12.55 37.27
C GLU A 174 -56.07 -12.82 38.24
N LYS A 175 -54.86 -12.31 37.95
CA LYS A 175 -53.62 -12.60 38.68
C LYS A 175 -53.34 -14.10 38.78
N ARG A 176 -53.61 -14.82 37.69
CA ARG A 176 -53.41 -16.27 37.56
C ARG A 176 -52.49 -16.56 36.38
N PRO A 177 -51.63 -17.58 36.48
CA PRO A 177 -50.72 -17.92 35.40
C PRO A 177 -51.41 -18.71 34.29
N LEU A 178 -50.83 -18.66 33.10
CA LEU A 178 -51.11 -19.59 32.00
C LEU A 178 -50.44 -20.94 32.26
N HIS A 179 -50.69 -21.92 31.40
CA HIS A 179 -49.92 -23.16 31.39
C HIS A 179 -48.42 -22.87 31.13
N ASP A 180 -47.49 -23.60 31.77
CA ASP A 180 -46.05 -23.29 31.70
C ASP A 180 -45.51 -23.30 30.25
N LEU A 181 -45.93 -24.27 29.44
CA LEU A 181 -45.57 -24.33 28.01
C LEU A 181 -46.06 -23.09 27.22
N ASP A 182 -47.28 -22.61 27.52
CA ASP A 182 -47.80 -21.40 26.84
C ASP A 182 -47.06 -20.14 27.28
N VAL A 183 -46.58 -20.09 28.54
CA VAL A 183 -45.73 -18.98 29.03
C VAL A 183 -44.38 -18.97 28.29
N GLU A 184 -43.77 -20.14 28.11
CA GLU A 184 -42.52 -20.27 27.34
C GLU A 184 -42.72 -19.87 25.89
N ASP A 185 -43.79 -20.34 25.25
CA ASP A 185 -44.15 -19.98 23.86
C ASP A 185 -44.39 -18.48 23.70
N GLN A 186 -45.09 -17.85 24.65
CA GLN A 186 -45.29 -16.40 24.65
C GLN A 186 -43.98 -15.62 24.76
N MET A 187 -43.06 -16.06 25.62
CA MET A 187 -41.75 -15.41 25.78
C MET A 187 -40.91 -15.56 24.50
N GLN A 188 -40.92 -16.72 23.85
CA GLN A 188 -40.24 -16.93 22.58
C GLN A 188 -40.84 -16.07 21.47
N LEU A 189 -42.16 -16.01 21.35
CA LEU A 189 -42.84 -15.16 20.37
C LEU A 189 -42.54 -13.67 20.62
N ALA A 190 -42.58 -13.21 21.88
CA ALA A 190 -42.26 -11.83 22.21
C ALA A 190 -40.83 -11.46 21.82
N LYS A 191 -39.86 -12.35 22.08
CA LYS A 191 -38.48 -12.18 21.63
C LYS A 191 -38.36 -12.13 20.11
N GLN A 192 -39.01 -13.04 19.39
CA GLN A 192 -38.97 -13.06 17.93
C GLN A 192 -39.59 -11.81 17.30
N VAL A 193 -40.76 -11.38 17.80
CA VAL A 193 -41.43 -10.15 17.35
C VAL A 193 -40.52 -8.94 17.56
N PHE A 194 -39.87 -8.84 18.72
CA PHE A 194 -38.92 -7.76 18.96
C PHE A 194 -37.73 -7.80 18.01
N LEU A 195 -37.18 -8.98 17.73
CA LEU A 195 -36.07 -9.16 16.78
C LEU A 195 -36.48 -8.78 15.35
N ASP A 196 -37.68 -9.14 14.89
CA ASP A 196 -38.18 -8.72 13.58
C ASP A 196 -38.34 -7.21 13.49
N ILE A 197 -38.83 -6.56 14.55
CA ILE A 197 -38.94 -5.10 14.62
C ILE A 197 -37.55 -4.44 14.61
N ARG A 198 -36.59 -5.02 15.33
CA ARG A 198 -35.18 -4.59 15.31
C ARG A 198 -34.52 -4.75 13.93
N GLN A 199 -35.09 -5.59 13.07
CA GLN A 199 -34.62 -5.81 11.70
C GLN A 199 -35.47 -5.09 10.64
N GLY A 200 -36.37 -4.19 11.06
CA GLY A 200 -37.25 -3.44 10.15
C GLY A 200 -38.38 -4.26 9.53
N ARG A 201 -38.56 -5.52 9.92
CA ARG A 201 -39.54 -6.45 9.34
C ARG A 201 -40.86 -6.45 10.11
N LEU A 202 -41.48 -5.27 10.24
CA LEU A 202 -42.74 -5.10 10.96
C LEU A 202 -43.87 -6.01 10.41
N LYS A 203 -43.98 -6.11 9.08
CA LYS A 203 -44.99 -6.97 8.43
C LYS A 203 -44.81 -8.44 8.80
N GLU A 204 -43.57 -8.92 8.85
CA GLU A 204 -43.30 -10.29 9.25
C GLU A 204 -43.59 -10.51 10.73
N ALA A 205 -43.30 -9.53 11.59
CA ALA A 205 -43.68 -9.57 13.00
C ALA A 205 -45.20 -9.71 13.18
N GLN A 206 -45.99 -8.99 12.38
CA GLN A 206 -47.46 -9.07 12.38
C GLN A 206 -47.97 -10.43 11.89
N ILE A 207 -47.45 -10.92 10.76
CA ILE A 207 -47.78 -12.24 10.22
C ILE A 207 -47.43 -13.33 11.26
N LYS A 208 -46.31 -13.21 11.96
CA LYS A 208 -45.96 -14.15 13.05
C LYS A 208 -46.95 -14.07 14.21
N CYS A 209 -47.37 -12.88 14.63
CA CYS A 209 -48.41 -12.76 15.65
C CYS A 209 -49.72 -13.44 15.21
N GLU A 210 -50.16 -13.23 13.96
CA GLU A 210 -51.36 -13.85 13.40
C GLU A 210 -51.25 -15.39 13.33
N ASN A 211 -50.09 -15.90 12.89
CA ASN A 211 -49.80 -17.33 12.80
C ASN A 211 -49.72 -18.05 14.16
N TYR A 212 -49.58 -17.30 15.26
CA TYR A 212 -49.64 -17.81 16.63
C TYR A 212 -51.03 -17.63 17.28
N GLY A 213 -52.02 -17.17 16.51
CA GLY A 213 -53.37 -16.88 17.01
C GLY A 213 -53.49 -15.54 17.76
N GLN A 214 -52.43 -14.73 17.80
CA GLN A 214 -52.39 -13.43 18.50
C GLN A 214 -52.71 -12.26 17.57
N ALA A 215 -53.85 -12.33 16.88
CA ALA A 215 -54.29 -11.25 15.98
C ALA A 215 -54.43 -9.88 16.70
N TRP A 216 -54.74 -9.90 18.00
CA TRP A 216 -54.77 -8.70 18.84
C TRP A 216 -53.40 -8.02 18.95
N LYS A 217 -52.31 -8.80 18.97
CA LYS A 217 -50.93 -8.29 19.03
C LYS A 217 -50.52 -7.70 17.68
N ALA A 218 -50.93 -8.33 16.57
CA ALA A 218 -50.77 -7.74 15.24
C ALA A 218 -51.51 -6.38 15.13
N ALA A 219 -52.74 -6.30 15.63
CA ALA A 219 -53.49 -5.04 15.69
C ALA A 219 -52.84 -3.99 16.60
N LEU A 220 -52.23 -4.40 17.72
CA LEU A 220 -51.46 -3.49 18.58
C LEU A 220 -50.27 -2.86 17.83
N LEU A 221 -49.57 -3.66 17.02
CA LEU A 221 -48.46 -3.23 16.17
C LEU A 221 -48.89 -2.36 14.98
N GLU A 222 -50.18 -2.28 14.66
CA GLU A 222 -50.71 -1.36 13.64
C GLU A 222 -51.04 0.02 14.22
N GLY A 223 -51.25 0.12 15.54
CA GLY A 223 -51.77 1.33 16.17
C GLY A 223 -50.85 2.56 16.15
N TRP A 224 -49.56 2.39 15.83
CA TRP A 224 -48.60 3.48 15.64
C TRP A 224 -48.68 4.14 14.26
N ARG A 225 -49.34 3.49 13.27
CA ARG A 225 -49.39 4.01 11.90
C ARG A 225 -50.09 5.37 11.84
N LEU A 226 -49.50 6.26 11.06
CA LEU A 226 -49.91 7.65 10.87
C LEU A 226 -51.24 7.72 10.15
N HIS A 227 -52.11 8.64 10.58
CA HIS A 227 -53.41 8.79 9.93
C HIS A 227 -53.30 9.55 8.60
N HIS A 228 -53.81 8.94 7.54
CA HIS A 228 -53.93 9.57 6.23
C HIS A 228 -55.25 9.20 5.58
N ASP A 229 -55.94 10.21 5.08
CA ASP A 229 -57.14 10.05 4.27
C ASP A 229 -56.85 10.60 2.87
N PRO A 230 -56.55 9.73 1.90
CA PRO A 230 -56.20 10.13 0.53
C PRO A 230 -57.37 10.83 -0.20
N ASN A 231 -58.60 10.71 0.31
CA ASN A 231 -59.78 11.30 -0.32
C ASN A 231 -59.89 12.83 -0.13
N TYR A 232 -59.00 13.44 0.65
CA TYR A 232 -58.93 14.90 0.82
C TYR A 232 -57.83 15.57 -0.01
N GLU A 233 -56.97 14.81 -0.69
CA GLU A 233 -55.91 15.33 -1.57
C GLU A 233 -56.37 15.30 -3.04
N GLY A 234 -56.70 16.47 -3.59
CA GLY A 234 -57.02 16.68 -5.02
C GLY A 234 -58.51 16.70 -5.38
N GLU A 235 -58.84 17.30 -6.54
CA GLU A 235 -60.15 17.17 -7.21
C GLU A 235 -60.28 15.78 -7.85
N ASN A 236 -60.18 14.72 -7.05
CA ASN A 236 -60.37 13.37 -7.58
C ASN A 236 -61.86 13.09 -7.82
N ASP A 237 -62.15 12.58 -9.01
CA ASP A 237 -63.49 12.24 -9.50
C ASP A 237 -64.19 11.32 -8.48
N PHE A 238 -65.40 11.70 -8.03
CA PHE A 238 -66.16 11.08 -6.92
C PHE A 238 -66.52 9.58 -7.11
N ALA A 239 -66.02 8.93 -8.16
CA ALA A 239 -66.37 7.57 -8.56
C ALA A 239 -65.55 6.47 -7.84
N THR A 240 -64.35 6.75 -7.33
CA THR A 240 -63.51 5.76 -6.63
C THR A 240 -62.86 6.37 -5.39
N ARG A 241 -63.35 5.99 -4.21
CA ARG A 241 -62.73 6.36 -2.92
C ARG A 241 -61.64 5.37 -2.56
N GLU A 242 -60.51 5.88 -2.12
CA GLU A 242 -59.39 5.08 -1.62
C GLU A 242 -59.57 4.79 -0.12
N SER A 243 -58.95 3.70 0.36
CA SER A 243 -59.03 3.28 1.76
C SER A 243 -58.25 4.22 2.67
N ILE A 244 -58.85 4.58 3.81
CA ILE A 244 -58.19 5.37 4.86
C ILE A 244 -57.11 4.52 5.52
N GLU A 245 -55.95 5.12 5.76
CA GLU A 245 -54.80 4.45 6.37
C GLU A 245 -54.50 4.98 7.79
N GLY A 246 -54.00 4.08 8.64
CA GLY A 246 -53.50 4.38 9.98
C GLY A 246 -54.56 4.68 11.04
N ASN A 247 -54.12 5.26 12.16
CA ASN A 247 -54.92 5.43 13.36
C ASN A 247 -55.26 6.91 13.63
N PRO A 248 -56.52 7.36 13.41
CA PRO A 248 -56.94 8.74 13.70
C PRO A 248 -56.78 9.14 15.17
N ARG A 249 -56.72 8.17 16.09
CA ARG A 249 -56.56 8.35 17.54
C ARG A 249 -55.22 7.81 18.03
N ARG A 250 -54.15 8.04 17.24
CA ARG A 250 -52.77 7.66 17.58
C ARG A 250 -52.31 8.19 18.94
N ASP A 251 -52.78 9.38 19.36
CA ASP A 251 -52.48 9.97 20.66
C ASP A 251 -52.96 9.13 21.85
N LEU A 252 -54.15 8.53 21.74
CA LEU A 252 -54.63 7.59 22.75
C LEU A 252 -53.80 6.31 22.74
N TRP A 253 -53.51 5.76 21.56
CA TRP A 253 -52.65 4.59 21.43
C TRP A 253 -51.28 4.84 22.06
N LYS A 254 -50.62 5.97 21.75
CA LYS A 254 -49.28 6.33 22.24
C LYS A 254 -49.28 6.49 23.77
N LYS A 255 -50.34 7.09 24.35
CA LYS A 255 -50.52 7.19 25.81
C LYS A 255 -50.61 5.82 26.49
N PHE A 256 -51.43 4.91 25.95
CA PHE A 256 -51.56 3.57 26.53
C PHE A 256 -50.32 2.71 26.28
N ALA A 257 -49.71 2.83 25.10
CA ALA A 257 -48.44 2.20 24.77
C ALA A 257 -47.32 2.61 25.73
N TRP A 258 -47.25 3.91 26.09
CA TRP A 258 -46.33 4.40 27.10
C TRP A 258 -46.56 3.74 28.48
N GLN A 259 -47.81 3.67 28.93
CA GLN A 259 -48.16 3.00 30.19
C GLN A 259 -47.85 1.50 30.16
N MET A 260 -48.02 0.84 29.02
CA MET A 260 -47.63 -0.55 28.83
C MET A 260 -46.11 -0.72 28.94
N ALA A 261 -45.32 0.18 28.33
CA ALA A 261 -43.86 0.15 28.41
C ALA A 261 -43.33 0.33 29.84
N GLU A 262 -44.02 1.10 30.69
CA GLU A 262 -43.69 1.30 32.12
C GLU A 262 -44.17 0.15 33.03
N SER A 263 -45.08 -0.71 32.53
CA SER A 263 -45.70 -1.75 33.34
C SER A 263 -44.72 -2.86 33.71
N ARG A 264 -44.59 -3.16 35.00
CA ARG A 264 -43.77 -4.29 35.48
C ARG A 264 -44.43 -5.67 35.29
N MET A 265 -45.68 -5.69 34.85
CA MET A 265 -46.46 -6.92 34.68
C MET A 265 -46.26 -7.56 33.30
N LEU A 266 -45.67 -6.84 32.35
CA LEU A 266 -45.40 -7.31 31.00
C LEU A 266 -43.96 -7.79 30.86
N ASP A 267 -43.75 -8.72 29.93
CA ASP A 267 -42.43 -9.25 29.64
C ASP A 267 -41.50 -8.17 29.02
N PRO A 268 -40.18 -8.25 29.25
CA PRO A 268 -39.22 -7.27 28.74
C PRO A 268 -39.28 -7.03 27.23
N TYR A 269 -39.48 -8.08 26.43
CA TYR A 269 -39.47 -7.97 24.96
C TYR A 269 -40.74 -7.30 24.42
N THR A 270 -41.91 -7.55 25.02
CA THR A 270 -43.14 -6.84 24.68
C THR A 270 -43.05 -5.37 25.10
N LYS A 271 -42.47 -5.05 26.27
CA LYS A 271 -42.20 -3.65 26.67
C LYS A 271 -41.26 -2.95 25.69
N ALA A 272 -40.19 -3.63 25.27
CA ALA A 272 -39.23 -3.08 24.32
C ALA A 272 -39.85 -2.90 22.92
N THR A 273 -40.70 -3.83 22.48
CA THR A 273 -41.47 -3.76 21.24
C THR A 273 -42.40 -2.55 21.22
N ILE A 274 -43.16 -2.34 22.30
CA ILE A 274 -44.05 -1.19 22.38
C ILE A 274 -43.23 0.09 22.52
N GLY A 275 -42.15 0.05 23.30
CA GLY A 275 -41.23 1.17 23.50
C GLY A 275 -40.60 1.69 22.21
N SER A 276 -40.22 0.79 21.28
CA SER A 276 -39.66 1.19 20.00
C SER A 276 -40.66 1.89 19.08
N LEU A 277 -41.97 1.63 19.26
CA LEU A 277 -43.05 2.25 18.50
C LEU A 277 -43.62 3.52 19.15
N CYS A 278 -43.49 3.68 20.48
CA CYS A 278 -44.00 4.85 21.21
C CYS A 278 -42.92 5.82 21.69
N GLY A 279 -41.65 5.50 21.47
CA GLY A 279 -40.50 6.34 21.81
C GLY A 279 -40.04 6.23 23.27
N HIS A 280 -40.20 5.08 23.90
CA HIS A 280 -39.82 4.86 25.31
C HIS A 280 -38.45 4.16 25.42
N LEU A 281 -37.41 4.91 25.78
CA LEU A 281 -36.02 4.43 25.80
C LEU A 281 -35.77 3.37 26.88
N ASP A 282 -36.25 3.59 28.09
CA ASP A 282 -35.88 2.75 29.24
C ASP A 282 -36.30 1.28 29.05
N SER A 283 -37.43 1.04 28.38
CA SER A 283 -37.91 -0.31 28.09
C SER A 283 -37.09 -1.00 27.00
N MET A 284 -36.51 -0.24 26.06
CA MET A 284 -35.61 -0.77 25.05
C MET A 284 -34.24 -1.07 25.66
N VAL A 285 -33.73 -0.19 26.53
CA VAL A 285 -32.44 -0.36 27.24
C VAL A 285 -32.45 -1.63 28.09
N GLU A 286 -33.55 -1.96 28.77
CA GLU A 286 -33.68 -3.18 29.58
C GLU A 286 -33.35 -4.45 28.81
N VAL A 287 -33.69 -4.49 27.51
CA VAL A 287 -33.39 -5.63 26.63
C VAL A 287 -32.04 -5.44 25.93
N LEU A 288 -31.80 -4.26 25.35
CA LEU A 288 -30.69 -4.00 24.43
C LEU A 288 -29.34 -3.77 25.10
N SER A 289 -29.33 -3.35 26.38
CA SER A 289 -28.09 -3.01 27.09
C SER A 289 -27.11 -4.17 27.26
N GLU A 290 -27.57 -5.42 27.09
CA GLU A 290 -26.74 -6.63 27.17
C GLU A 290 -26.24 -7.13 25.79
N HIS A 291 -26.69 -6.51 24.68
CA HIS A 291 -26.43 -6.98 23.33
C HIS A 291 -25.20 -6.33 22.69
N SER A 292 -25.34 -5.16 22.05
CA SER A 292 -24.27 -4.54 21.29
C SER A 292 -24.33 -3.01 21.27
N TRP A 293 -23.21 -2.37 20.93
CA TRP A 293 -23.15 -0.92 20.70
C TRP A 293 -24.11 -0.49 19.58
N ASN A 294 -24.22 -1.28 18.50
CA ASN A 294 -25.10 -1.00 17.37
C ASN A 294 -26.57 -0.99 17.78
N ASP A 295 -26.98 -1.92 18.64
CA ASP A 295 -28.36 -1.99 19.14
C ASP A 295 -28.72 -0.81 20.03
N MET A 296 -27.77 -0.36 20.85
CA MET A 296 -27.96 0.83 21.66
C MET A 296 -28.03 2.09 20.81
N LEU A 297 -27.17 2.24 19.80
CA LEU A 297 -27.25 3.34 18.84
C LEU A 297 -28.62 3.34 18.14
N TRP A 298 -29.10 2.17 17.68
CA TRP A 298 -30.42 2.02 17.07
C TRP A 298 -31.52 2.53 18.00
N ALA A 299 -31.52 2.12 19.26
CA ALA A 299 -32.52 2.55 20.24
C ALA A 299 -32.52 4.07 20.44
N TYR A 300 -31.35 4.69 20.61
CA TYR A 300 -31.25 6.13 20.78
C TYR A 300 -31.75 6.88 19.53
N VAL A 301 -31.27 6.52 18.34
CA VAL A 301 -31.62 7.22 17.10
C VAL A 301 -33.09 7.03 16.75
N LYS A 302 -33.65 5.82 16.89
CA LYS A 302 -35.09 5.52 16.67
C LYS A 302 -35.99 6.44 17.49
N ILE A 303 -35.63 6.67 18.75
CA ILE A 303 -36.41 7.53 19.66
C ILE A 303 -36.23 9.00 19.30
N GLN A 304 -35.03 9.41 18.87
CA GLN A 304 -34.81 10.76 18.39
C GLN A 304 -35.65 11.10 17.15
N ILE A 305 -35.88 10.12 16.27
CA ILE A 305 -36.81 10.24 15.13
C ILE A 305 -38.23 10.41 15.65
N ASP A 306 -38.70 9.51 16.53
CA ASP A 306 -40.07 9.56 17.07
C ASP A 306 -40.38 10.89 17.77
N ILE A 307 -39.47 11.39 18.63
CA ILE A 307 -39.66 12.69 19.32
C ILE A 307 -39.73 13.85 18.32
N ARG A 308 -38.88 13.86 17.29
CA ARG A 308 -38.86 14.93 16.27
C ARG A 308 -40.11 14.90 15.41
N VAL A 309 -40.50 13.73 14.91
CA VAL A 309 -41.72 13.52 14.13
C VAL A 309 -42.95 13.92 14.95
N GLU A 310 -43.05 13.50 16.21
CA GLU A 310 -44.18 13.86 17.08
C GLU A 310 -44.24 15.37 17.38
N SER A 311 -43.08 16.04 17.51
CA SER A 311 -43.02 17.50 17.71
C SER A 311 -43.59 18.27 16.50
N GLU A 312 -43.27 17.82 15.30
CA GLU A 312 -43.72 18.45 14.04
C GLU A 312 -45.20 18.20 13.78
N ILE A 313 -45.68 16.98 14.03
CA ILE A 313 -47.11 16.67 13.91
C ILE A 313 -47.93 17.54 14.87
N ARG A 314 -47.50 17.70 16.12
CA ARG A 314 -48.24 18.47 17.12
C ARG A 314 -48.20 19.98 16.90
N SER A 315 -47.25 20.49 16.13
CA SER A 315 -47.17 21.91 15.78
C SER A 315 -47.96 22.26 14.52
N HIS A 316 -48.01 21.36 13.53
CA HIS A 316 -48.62 21.62 12.22
C HIS A 316 -49.96 20.91 11.98
N CYS A 317 -50.38 19.99 12.85
CA CYS A 317 -51.68 19.36 12.74
C CYS A 317 -52.78 20.19 13.43
N ILE A 318 -53.91 20.36 12.77
CA ILE A 318 -55.09 21.10 13.29
C ILE A 318 -55.67 20.43 14.56
N LYS A 319 -55.42 19.13 14.75
CA LYS A 319 -55.97 18.35 15.86
C LYS A 319 -55.30 18.69 17.19
N SER A 320 -56.09 18.78 18.26
CA SER A 320 -55.57 18.82 19.63
C SER A 320 -55.19 17.42 20.12
N TYR A 321 -53.92 17.20 20.42
CA TYR A 321 -53.40 15.92 20.92
C TYR A 321 -53.40 15.86 22.45
N LEU A 322 -53.59 14.66 23.02
CA LEU A 322 -53.38 14.44 24.46
C LEU A 322 -51.92 14.70 24.87
N PRO A 323 -51.67 15.29 26.05
CA PRO A 323 -50.31 15.58 26.51
C PRO A 323 -49.53 14.29 26.77
N MET A 324 -48.30 14.24 26.26
CA MET A 324 -47.31 13.20 26.59
C MET A 324 -46.55 13.57 27.88
N PRO A 325 -46.03 12.58 28.64
CA PRO A 325 -45.25 12.85 29.84
C PRO A 325 -43.99 13.69 29.57
N ASP A 326 -43.59 14.56 30.49
CA ASP A 326 -42.43 15.44 30.33
C ASP A 326 -41.13 14.67 30.03
N ARG A 327 -41.00 13.45 30.58
CA ARG A 327 -39.84 12.56 30.34
C ARG A 327 -39.63 12.23 28.86
N TYR A 328 -40.70 12.12 28.09
CA TYR A 328 -40.64 11.87 26.66
C TYR A 328 -39.94 13.04 25.93
N TRP A 329 -40.38 14.27 26.20
CA TRP A 329 -39.82 15.47 25.58
C TRP A 329 -38.40 15.79 26.06
N ASN A 330 -38.15 15.59 27.36
CA ASN A 330 -36.83 15.77 27.96
C ASN A 330 -35.79 14.75 27.45
N GLY A 331 -36.24 13.69 26.75
CA GLY A 331 -35.38 12.71 26.10
C GLY A 331 -34.75 13.17 24.79
N LYS A 332 -35.07 14.38 24.30
CA LYS A 332 -34.47 14.93 23.07
C LYS A 332 -32.96 15.13 23.25
N LYS A 333 -32.18 14.48 22.39
CA LYS A 333 -30.72 14.53 22.33
C LYS A 333 -30.23 14.84 20.91
N SER A 334 -29.07 15.47 20.80
CA SER A 334 -28.33 15.54 19.54
C SER A 334 -27.55 14.24 19.29
N LEU A 335 -27.01 14.07 18.09
CA LEU A 335 -26.27 12.86 17.74
C LEU A 335 -24.95 12.76 18.52
N GLU A 336 -24.29 13.90 18.76
CA GLU A 336 -23.10 14.02 19.61
C GLU A 336 -23.40 13.54 21.04
N GLN A 337 -24.51 14.04 21.61
CA GLN A 337 -24.95 13.65 22.96
C GLN A 337 -25.32 12.16 23.07
N ILE A 338 -25.73 11.53 21.96
CA ILE A 338 -25.97 10.09 21.90
C ILE A 338 -24.63 9.35 21.97
N PHE A 339 -23.64 9.75 21.17
CA PHE A 339 -22.32 9.13 21.21
C PHE A 339 -21.63 9.31 22.56
N ASP A 340 -21.71 10.49 23.18
CA ASP A 340 -21.21 10.72 24.53
C ASP A 340 -21.86 9.77 25.56
N ALA A 341 -23.17 9.51 25.41
CA ALA A 341 -23.90 8.58 26.26
C ALA A 341 -23.51 7.10 26.01
N LEU A 342 -23.12 6.74 24.79
CA LEU A 342 -22.61 5.41 24.44
C LEU A 342 -21.20 5.19 24.99
N GLU A 343 -20.34 6.21 24.91
CA GLU A 343 -18.98 6.17 25.47
C GLU A 343 -18.98 6.14 27.00
N ALA A 344 -19.92 6.85 27.64
CA ALA A 344 -20.11 6.85 29.09
C ALA A 344 -21.08 5.75 29.59
N HIS A 345 -21.40 4.76 28.76
CA HIS A 345 -22.41 3.75 29.10
C HIS A 345 -21.95 2.86 30.27
N LYS A 346 -22.90 2.47 31.14
CA LYS A 346 -22.62 1.64 32.33
C LYS A 346 -22.07 0.25 31.99
N ASN A 347 -22.46 -0.29 30.83
CA ASN A 347 -21.96 -1.58 30.36
C ASN A 347 -20.58 -1.42 29.70
N VAL A 348 -19.58 -2.08 30.28
CA VAL A 348 -18.20 -2.08 29.79
C VAL A 348 -18.10 -2.53 28.34
N ARG A 349 -18.92 -3.50 27.90
CA ARG A 349 -18.89 -3.99 26.51
C ARG A 349 -19.19 -2.87 25.51
N ILE A 350 -20.16 -2.00 25.84
CA ILE A 350 -20.58 -0.89 24.97
C ILE A 350 -19.54 0.23 25.00
N CYS A 351 -19.05 0.59 26.19
CA CYS A 351 -18.02 1.64 26.36
C CYS A 351 -16.70 1.25 25.65
N THR A 352 -16.27 -0.01 25.76
CA THR A 352 -15.07 -0.49 25.06
C THR A 352 -15.30 -0.54 23.56
N ALA A 353 -16.43 -1.09 23.09
CA ALA A 353 -16.75 -1.15 21.67
C ALA A 353 -16.84 0.25 21.02
N ALA A 354 -17.29 1.27 21.76
CA ALA A 354 -17.31 2.65 21.27
C ALA A 354 -15.92 3.21 20.90
N LYS A 355 -14.85 2.59 21.42
CA LYS A 355 -13.45 2.96 21.16
C LYS A 355 -12.78 2.10 20.08
N ASP A 356 -13.48 1.08 19.56
CA ASP A 356 -12.97 0.25 18.48
C ASP A 356 -12.81 1.07 17.20
N VAL A 357 -11.79 0.76 16.40
CA VAL A 357 -11.38 1.55 15.21
C VAL A 357 -12.54 1.76 14.24
N ASP A 358 -13.28 0.70 13.93
CA ASP A 358 -14.44 0.74 13.03
C ASP A 358 -15.57 1.60 13.58
N LYS A 359 -15.85 1.53 14.89
CA LYS A 359 -16.91 2.31 15.55
C LYS A 359 -16.57 3.79 15.63
N VAL A 360 -15.30 4.12 15.88
CA VAL A 360 -14.81 5.49 15.82
C VAL A 360 -14.97 6.06 14.41
N ILE A 361 -14.57 5.31 13.37
CA ILE A 361 -14.76 5.72 11.97
C ILE A 361 -16.24 5.94 11.66
N GLN A 362 -17.10 4.98 12.01
CA GLN A 362 -18.56 5.06 11.80
C GLN A 362 -19.17 6.27 12.52
N LYS A 363 -18.78 6.55 13.77
CA LYS A 363 -19.21 7.72 14.54
C LYS A 363 -18.94 9.01 13.79
N TYR A 364 -17.71 9.24 13.35
CA TYR A 364 -17.35 10.51 12.69
C TYR A 364 -17.91 10.62 11.26
N ILE A 365 -18.11 9.50 10.57
CA ILE A 365 -18.85 9.49 9.29
C ILE A 365 -20.31 9.95 9.51
N MET A 366 -20.97 9.44 10.55
CA MET A 366 -22.34 9.84 10.91
C MET A 366 -22.42 11.31 11.33
N LEU A 367 -21.45 11.80 12.11
CA LEU A 367 -21.36 13.22 12.52
C LEU A 367 -20.91 14.16 11.40
N ASP A 368 -20.42 13.63 10.28
CA ASP A 368 -19.81 14.39 9.17
C ASP A 368 -18.57 15.22 9.55
N ASP A 369 -17.95 14.92 10.71
CA ASP A 369 -16.72 15.56 11.19
C ASP A 369 -15.48 14.76 10.76
N ILE A 370 -15.20 14.84 9.46
CA ILE A 370 -14.05 14.18 8.83
C ILE A 370 -12.70 14.78 9.28
N PRO A 371 -12.55 16.09 9.49
CA PRO A 371 -11.28 16.64 10.00
C PRO A 371 -10.87 16.06 11.35
N GLU A 372 -11.80 15.89 12.30
CA GLU A 372 -11.49 15.27 13.58
C GLU A 372 -11.19 13.78 13.45
N LEU A 373 -11.89 13.06 12.55
CA LEU A 373 -11.54 11.68 12.22
C LEU A 373 -10.10 11.56 11.72
N MET A 374 -9.67 12.43 10.80
CA MET A 374 -8.32 12.40 10.28
C MET A 374 -7.28 12.70 11.37
N ARG A 375 -7.57 13.61 12.29
CA ARG A 375 -6.70 13.86 13.46
C ARG A 375 -6.52 12.61 14.33
N ILE A 376 -7.57 11.82 14.52
CA ILE A 376 -7.51 10.57 15.27
C ILE A 376 -6.75 9.49 14.48
N VAL A 377 -7.01 9.37 13.18
CA VAL A 377 -6.29 8.46 12.28
C VAL A 377 -4.79 8.76 12.31
N ASP A 378 -4.40 10.04 12.33
CA ASP A 378 -3.00 10.42 12.47
C ASP A 378 -2.36 9.89 13.75
N GLY A 379 -3.09 10.01 14.87
CA GLY A 379 -2.70 9.40 16.14
C GLY A 379 -2.53 7.87 16.06
N TRP A 380 -3.32 7.18 15.24
CA TRP A 380 -3.15 5.73 14.99
C TRP A 380 -1.94 5.41 14.11
N LEU A 381 -1.50 6.32 13.24
CA LEU A 381 -0.31 6.12 12.40
C LEU A 381 0.99 6.28 13.20
N GLU A 382 1.00 7.18 14.18
CA GLU A 382 2.14 7.47 15.05
C GLU A 382 2.19 6.61 16.32
N GLY A 383 1.02 6.28 16.87
CA GLY A 383 0.88 5.63 18.18
C GLY A 383 1.21 4.14 18.17
N THR A 384 1.66 3.64 19.33
CA THR A 384 1.84 2.20 19.58
C THR A 384 0.61 1.53 20.17
N GLU A 385 -0.42 2.31 20.53
CA GLU A 385 -1.63 1.81 21.20
C GLU A 385 -2.57 1.07 20.23
N VAL A 386 -2.64 1.53 18.98
CA VAL A 386 -3.46 0.93 17.92
C VAL A 386 -2.54 0.48 16.79
N VAL A 387 -2.45 -0.82 16.56
CA VAL A 387 -1.70 -1.38 15.43
C VAL A 387 -2.66 -1.55 14.26
N LEU A 388 -2.53 -0.69 13.25
CA LEU A 388 -3.32 -0.78 12.03
C LEU A 388 -2.90 -2.01 11.23
N ILE A 389 -3.80 -3.00 11.13
CA ILE A 389 -3.59 -4.18 10.27
C ILE A 389 -3.70 -3.78 8.79
N PRO A 390 -3.12 -4.57 7.86
CA PRO A 390 -3.14 -4.24 6.43
C PRO A 390 -4.52 -3.96 5.83
N GLN A 391 -5.56 -4.67 6.30
CA GLN A 391 -6.93 -4.48 5.85
C GLN A 391 -7.48 -3.10 6.27
N MET A 392 -7.13 -2.62 7.47
CA MET A 392 -7.46 -1.27 7.94
C MET A 392 -6.75 -0.21 7.11
N LEU A 393 -5.46 -0.40 6.81
CA LEU A 393 -4.70 0.52 5.95
C LEU A 393 -5.27 0.58 4.53
N ARG A 394 -5.69 -0.56 3.96
CA ARG A 394 -6.39 -0.58 2.68
C ARG A 394 -7.67 0.25 2.76
N PHE A 395 -8.54 -0.02 3.74
CA PHE A 395 -9.79 0.72 3.89
C PHE A 395 -9.54 2.22 4.01
N LEU A 396 -8.63 2.65 4.89
CA LEU A 396 -8.31 4.06 5.10
C LEU A 396 -7.73 4.72 3.84
N THR A 397 -6.87 4.02 3.08
CA THR A 397 -6.34 4.52 1.80
C THR A 397 -7.48 4.78 0.81
N HIS A 398 -8.39 3.83 0.65
CA HIS A 398 -9.52 3.96 -0.27
C HIS A 398 -10.54 4.99 0.23
N PHE A 399 -10.70 5.13 1.55
CA PHE A 399 -11.49 6.18 2.17
C PHE A 399 -10.92 7.57 1.86
N VAL A 400 -9.61 7.77 2.00
CA VAL A 400 -8.93 9.03 1.63
C VAL A 400 -9.10 9.32 0.14
N MET A 401 -8.94 8.32 -0.72
CA MET A 401 -9.16 8.48 -2.17
C MET A 401 -10.61 8.86 -2.47
N PHE A 402 -11.59 8.24 -1.80
CA PHE A 402 -13.00 8.60 -1.90
C PHE A 402 -13.25 10.06 -1.49
N LEU A 403 -12.73 10.50 -0.34
CA LEU A 403 -12.86 11.87 0.14
C LEU A 403 -12.30 12.90 -0.86
N ARG A 404 -11.14 12.60 -1.47
CA ARG A 404 -10.54 13.42 -2.53
C ARG A 404 -11.44 13.48 -3.76
N GLN A 405 -12.01 12.35 -4.18
CA GLN A 405 -12.85 12.26 -5.39
C GLN A 405 -14.18 13.02 -5.25
N ILE A 406 -14.77 13.05 -4.05
CA ILE A 406 -15.97 13.85 -3.76
C ILE A 406 -15.66 15.30 -3.38
N GLY A 407 -14.38 15.68 -3.26
CA GLY A 407 -13.94 17.03 -2.88
C GLY A 407 -14.27 17.43 -1.44
N LYS A 408 -14.38 16.45 -0.52
CA LYS A 408 -14.63 16.72 0.91
C LYS A 408 -13.35 17.28 1.53
N THR A 409 -13.49 18.31 2.37
CA THR A 409 -12.35 18.94 3.04
C THR A 409 -11.85 18.08 4.20
N PHE A 410 -10.55 17.77 4.22
CA PHE A 410 -9.86 17.11 5.32
C PHE A 410 -8.37 17.50 5.34
N GLN A 411 -7.61 16.98 6.31
CA GLN A 411 -6.16 17.20 6.44
C GLN A 411 -5.40 16.35 5.40
N GLU A 412 -5.09 16.94 4.24
CA GLU A 412 -4.43 16.23 3.12
C GLU A 412 -3.07 15.62 3.50
N ASP A 413 -2.32 16.26 4.40
CA ASP A 413 -1.05 15.76 4.90
C ASP A 413 -1.21 14.44 5.67
N VAL A 414 -2.31 14.27 6.41
CA VAL A 414 -2.65 13.00 7.06
C VAL A 414 -3.06 11.97 6.02
N GLY A 415 -3.85 12.37 5.01
CA GLY A 415 -4.20 11.51 3.89
C GLY A 415 -2.98 10.94 3.17
N ASP A 416 -1.99 11.78 2.90
CA ASP A 416 -0.71 11.37 2.31
C ASP A 416 0.06 10.41 3.23
N ARG A 417 0.04 10.61 4.56
CA ARG A 417 0.65 9.67 5.52
C ARG A 417 -0.05 8.30 5.53
N VAL A 418 -1.38 8.26 5.43
CA VAL A 418 -2.14 7.00 5.31
C VAL A 418 -1.72 6.24 4.07
N ILE A 419 -1.76 6.89 2.89
CA ILE A 419 -1.40 6.27 1.62
C ILE A 419 0.06 5.83 1.64
N LYS A 420 0.97 6.65 2.20
CA LYS A 420 2.39 6.29 2.40
C LYS A 420 2.54 4.99 3.20
N ARG A 421 1.87 4.84 4.36
CA ARG A 421 1.97 3.62 5.17
C ARG A 421 1.43 2.40 4.43
N TYR A 422 0.39 2.58 3.62
CA TYR A 422 -0.13 1.49 2.79
C TYR A 422 0.85 1.12 1.66
N VAL A 423 1.48 2.10 1.01
CA VAL A 423 2.56 1.86 0.02
C VAL A 423 3.74 1.12 0.66
N GLU A 424 4.18 1.53 1.85
CA GLU A 424 5.24 0.83 2.59
C GLU A 424 4.87 -0.64 2.85
N TYR A 425 3.62 -0.93 3.19
CA TYR A 425 3.13 -2.31 3.28
C TYR A 425 3.14 -3.03 1.92
N LEU A 426 2.66 -2.41 0.85
CA LEU A 426 2.67 -3.00 -0.50
C LEU A 426 4.08 -3.31 -1.01
N ILE A 427 5.07 -2.51 -0.63
CA ILE A 427 6.49 -2.78 -0.91
C ILE A 427 6.93 -4.10 -0.29
N THR A 428 6.48 -4.42 0.94
CA THR A 428 6.80 -5.72 1.57
C THR A 428 6.20 -6.91 0.85
N LEU A 429 5.12 -6.72 0.07
CA LEU A 429 4.50 -7.75 -0.75
C LEU A 429 5.16 -7.92 -2.13
N GLY A 430 5.99 -6.96 -2.56
CA GLY A 430 6.63 -6.98 -3.88
C GLY A 430 5.67 -6.72 -5.06
N ALA A 431 4.48 -6.16 -4.82
CA ALA A 431 3.47 -5.94 -5.86
C ALA A 431 3.72 -4.64 -6.66
N SER A 432 4.57 -4.71 -7.69
CA SER A 432 5.02 -3.54 -8.50
C SER A 432 3.88 -2.64 -8.97
N HIS A 433 2.86 -3.25 -9.57
CA HIS A 433 1.73 -2.54 -10.18
C HIS A 433 0.95 -1.72 -9.14
N MET A 434 0.71 -2.28 -7.96
CA MET A 434 0.01 -1.57 -6.87
C MET A 434 0.88 -0.45 -6.31
N VAL A 435 2.15 -0.74 -6.04
CA VAL A 435 3.09 0.25 -5.50
C VAL A 435 3.13 1.46 -6.42
N ALA A 436 3.22 1.25 -7.74
CA ALA A 436 3.21 2.34 -8.72
C ALA A 436 1.93 3.17 -8.66
N PHE A 437 0.75 2.52 -8.67
CA PHE A 437 -0.53 3.23 -8.64
C PHE A 437 -0.72 4.08 -7.38
N TYR A 438 -0.55 3.51 -6.19
CA TYR A 438 -0.78 4.25 -4.94
C TYR A 438 0.31 5.28 -4.67
N THR A 439 1.54 5.05 -5.14
CA THR A 439 2.60 6.06 -5.06
C THR A 439 2.26 7.27 -5.92
N ALA A 440 1.69 7.08 -7.12
CA ALA A 440 1.29 8.18 -8.00
C ALA A 440 0.23 9.12 -7.38
N ALA A 441 -0.51 8.66 -6.37
CA ALA A 441 -1.48 9.47 -5.63
C ALA A 441 -0.85 10.37 -4.54
N LEU A 442 0.47 10.30 -4.32
CA LEU A 442 1.21 11.07 -3.32
C LEU A 442 1.91 12.30 -3.92
N PRO A 443 2.40 13.26 -3.10
CA PRO A 443 3.20 14.38 -3.58
C PRO A 443 4.56 13.95 -4.18
N PRO A 444 5.13 14.73 -5.12
CA PRO A 444 6.35 14.35 -5.85
C PRO A 444 7.54 13.96 -4.97
N ASN A 445 7.76 14.66 -3.85
CA ASN A 445 8.85 14.36 -2.91
C ASN A 445 8.69 12.96 -2.27
N MET A 446 7.45 12.55 -1.98
CA MET A 446 7.17 11.23 -1.43
C MET A 446 7.20 10.15 -2.52
N GLN A 447 6.74 10.46 -3.73
CA GLN A 447 6.85 9.58 -4.89
C GLN A 447 8.30 9.15 -5.12
N LEU A 448 9.21 10.14 -5.14
CA LEU A 448 10.64 9.94 -5.34
C LEU A 448 11.23 9.01 -4.28
N LEU A 449 11.00 9.31 -3.01
CA LEU A 449 11.56 8.55 -1.89
C LEU A 449 11.00 7.12 -1.81
N LEU A 450 9.68 6.96 -1.92
CA LEU A 450 9.01 5.67 -1.72
C LEU A 450 9.26 4.73 -2.89
N TYR A 451 9.16 5.22 -4.13
CA TYR A 451 9.42 4.38 -5.29
C TYR A 451 10.90 3.99 -5.37
N SER A 452 11.82 4.90 -5.00
CA SER A 452 13.24 4.53 -4.87
C SER A 452 13.47 3.40 -3.85
N ARG A 453 12.79 3.44 -2.71
CA ARG A 453 12.85 2.37 -1.70
C ARG A 453 12.25 1.06 -2.22
N PHE A 454 11.20 1.13 -3.02
CA PHE A 454 10.64 -0.05 -3.69
C PHE A 454 11.65 -0.67 -4.65
N LEU A 455 12.27 0.13 -5.53
CA LEU A 455 13.24 -0.35 -6.50
C LEU A 455 14.43 -1.06 -5.83
N ASP A 456 14.86 -0.59 -4.65
CA ASP A 456 15.90 -1.27 -3.85
C ASP A 456 15.58 -2.72 -3.47
N THR A 457 14.29 -3.06 -3.34
CA THR A 457 13.86 -4.43 -2.99
C THR A 457 13.85 -5.36 -4.20
N VAL A 458 13.92 -4.82 -5.43
CA VAL A 458 13.82 -5.58 -6.67
C VAL A 458 15.21 -5.98 -7.17
N THR A 459 15.49 -7.27 -7.12
CA THR A 459 16.78 -7.84 -7.51
C THR A 459 16.80 -8.41 -8.92
N ASP A 460 15.67 -8.92 -9.42
CA ASP A 460 15.58 -9.58 -10.73
C ASP A 460 15.39 -8.59 -11.89
N SER A 461 16.22 -8.70 -12.93
CA SER A 461 16.25 -7.80 -14.09
C SER A 461 14.91 -7.69 -14.82
N LEU A 462 14.17 -8.79 -14.96
CA LEU A 462 12.85 -8.76 -15.60
C LEU A 462 11.84 -7.99 -14.76
N GLN A 463 11.83 -8.22 -13.44
CA GLN A 463 10.98 -7.47 -12.50
C GLN A 463 11.37 -6.00 -12.42
N ARG A 464 12.65 -5.65 -12.59
CA ARG A 464 13.12 -4.26 -12.66
C ARG A 464 12.46 -3.55 -13.83
N LYS A 465 12.52 -4.14 -15.03
CA LYS A 465 11.82 -3.63 -16.21
C LYS A 465 10.31 -3.55 -15.97
N GLN A 466 9.74 -4.62 -15.38
CA GLN A 466 8.42 -4.72 -14.75
C GLN A 466 7.97 -3.42 -14.08
N ALA A 467 8.70 -3.10 -13.01
CA ALA A 467 8.46 -1.97 -12.13
C ALA A 467 8.58 -0.61 -12.84
N LEU A 468 9.52 -0.44 -13.77
CA LEU A 468 9.65 0.83 -14.48
C LEU A 468 8.52 1.04 -15.50
N GLU A 469 8.08 -0.01 -16.19
CA GLU A 469 6.92 0.05 -17.09
C GLU A 469 5.64 0.39 -16.31
N ASP A 470 5.41 -0.23 -15.16
CA ASP A 470 4.29 0.10 -14.27
C ASP A 470 4.35 1.57 -13.81
N ALA A 471 5.53 2.03 -13.37
CA ALA A 471 5.74 3.42 -12.93
C ALA A 471 5.39 4.43 -14.02
N TYR A 472 5.89 4.18 -15.23
CA TYR A 472 5.65 5.03 -16.39
C TYR A 472 4.15 5.07 -16.75
N ASN A 473 3.47 3.92 -16.72
CA ASN A 473 2.04 3.82 -17.02
C ASN A 473 1.16 4.62 -16.05
N PHE A 474 1.57 4.77 -14.79
CA PHE A 474 0.86 5.57 -13.78
C PHE A 474 1.34 7.02 -13.70
N GLY A 475 2.25 7.45 -14.58
CA GLY A 475 2.71 8.83 -14.67
C GLY A 475 3.72 9.25 -13.59
N LEU A 476 4.44 8.28 -13.00
CA LEU A 476 5.60 8.59 -12.16
C LEU A 476 6.77 9.09 -13.02
N ASP A 477 7.55 10.02 -12.49
CA ASP A 477 8.78 10.50 -13.14
C ASP A 477 9.89 9.45 -13.04
N VAL A 478 9.83 8.46 -13.94
CA VAL A 478 10.80 7.36 -14.00
C VAL A 478 12.24 7.88 -14.14
N PRO A 479 12.55 8.86 -15.02
CA PRO A 479 13.88 9.41 -15.10
C PRO A 479 14.43 9.92 -13.76
N THR A 480 13.69 10.80 -13.07
CA THR A 480 14.15 11.36 -11.80
C THR A 480 14.27 10.28 -10.71
N ILE A 481 13.34 9.31 -10.69
CA ILE A 481 13.35 8.23 -9.71
C ILE A 481 14.54 7.29 -9.86
N THR A 482 14.88 6.88 -11.09
CA THR A 482 16.01 5.96 -11.31
C THR A 482 17.32 6.66 -10.99
N VAL A 483 17.50 7.92 -11.37
CA VAL A 483 18.69 8.72 -10.99
C VAL A 483 18.85 8.80 -9.48
N TYR A 484 17.80 9.24 -8.78
CA TYR A 484 17.81 9.33 -7.32
C TYR A 484 18.11 7.98 -6.64
N THR A 485 17.60 6.88 -7.21
CA THR A 485 17.85 5.52 -6.70
C THR A 485 19.32 5.13 -6.82
N VAL A 486 19.94 5.40 -7.98
CA VAL A 486 21.37 5.15 -8.19
C VAL A 486 22.23 6.02 -7.27
N GLU A 487 21.91 7.31 -7.14
CA GLU A 487 22.63 8.23 -6.27
C GLU A 487 22.53 7.84 -4.80
N ARG A 488 21.34 7.47 -4.34
CA ARG A 488 21.13 6.99 -2.97
C ARG A 488 21.88 5.69 -2.69
N CYS A 489 21.86 4.73 -3.62
CA CYS A 489 22.66 3.51 -3.54
C CYS A 489 24.16 3.82 -3.47
N ARG A 490 24.64 4.77 -4.27
CA ARG A 490 26.03 5.21 -4.30
C ARG A 490 26.47 5.87 -2.99
N MET A 491 25.63 6.74 -2.42
CA MET A 491 25.87 7.44 -1.15
C MET A 491 25.71 6.54 0.07
N THR A 492 25.22 5.31 -0.08
CA THR A 492 25.14 4.37 1.03
C THR A 492 26.55 3.97 1.47
N GLU A 493 26.88 4.29 2.72
CA GLU A 493 28.12 3.90 3.38
C GLU A 493 27.86 2.78 4.39
N SER A 494 28.88 1.99 4.70
CA SER A 494 28.77 0.94 5.72
C SER A 494 28.82 1.58 7.10
N GLU A 495 27.86 1.29 7.98
CA GLU A 495 27.85 1.80 9.37
C GLU A 495 29.02 1.27 10.23
N THR A 496 29.75 0.26 9.74
CA THR A 496 31.00 -0.22 10.33
C THR A 496 32.15 0.70 9.95
N ASP A 497 32.26 1.82 10.65
CA ASP A 497 33.30 2.83 10.41
C ASP A 497 34.68 2.39 10.93
N ASP A 498 35.71 2.87 10.23
CA ASP A 498 37.12 3.02 10.64
C ASP A 498 37.95 1.80 11.10
N SER A 499 38.87 1.34 10.23
CA SER A 499 40.33 1.21 10.52
C SER A 499 41.09 0.22 9.62
N ALA A 500 40.60 -0.14 8.44
CA ALA A 500 41.41 -0.91 7.49
C ALA A 500 41.31 -0.31 6.09
N PRO A 501 42.42 0.13 5.46
CA PRO A 501 42.42 0.18 4.01
C PRO A 501 42.19 -1.26 3.58
N THR A 502 41.01 -1.58 3.06
CA THR A 502 40.79 -2.87 2.39
C THR A 502 41.60 -2.84 1.10
N ALA A 503 42.92 -2.93 1.25
CA ALA A 503 43.91 -3.20 0.21
C ALA A 503 43.84 -4.67 -0.25
N SER A 504 42.75 -5.36 0.12
CA SER A 504 42.30 -6.58 -0.51
C SER A 504 41.30 -6.15 -1.56
N GLY A 505 41.66 -6.22 -2.84
CA GLY A 505 40.79 -5.92 -4.00
C GLY A 505 39.59 -6.88 -4.14
N THR A 506 39.02 -7.34 -3.02
CA THR A 506 37.83 -8.17 -2.90
C THR A 506 36.60 -7.29 -2.88
N LEU A 507 35.67 -7.56 -3.81
CA LEU A 507 34.39 -6.88 -3.95
C LEU A 507 33.53 -7.11 -2.71
N THR A 508 33.04 -6.04 -2.07
CA THR A 508 32.08 -6.17 -0.97
C THR A 508 30.65 -6.31 -1.50
N GLU A 509 29.74 -6.85 -0.71
CA GLU A 509 28.31 -6.95 -1.07
C GLU A 509 27.69 -5.56 -1.32
N LEU A 510 28.13 -4.54 -0.58
CA LEU A 510 27.74 -3.14 -0.83
C LEU A 510 28.26 -2.63 -2.17
N ASP A 511 29.50 -2.99 -2.55
CA ASP A 511 30.05 -2.62 -3.86
C ASP A 511 29.29 -3.31 -5.00
N GLU A 512 28.90 -4.58 -4.83
CA GLU A 512 28.03 -5.30 -5.78
C GLU A 512 26.67 -4.62 -5.92
N ARG A 513 26.05 -4.22 -4.82
CA ARG A 513 24.77 -3.49 -4.83
C ARG A 513 24.88 -2.14 -5.56
N LYS A 514 25.98 -1.40 -5.37
CA LYS A 514 26.26 -0.15 -6.10
C LYS A 514 26.36 -0.39 -7.60
N ILE A 515 27.08 -1.44 -8.02
CA ILE A 515 27.21 -1.82 -9.44
C ILE A 515 25.86 -2.22 -10.02
N LEU A 516 25.10 -3.06 -9.32
CA LEU A 516 23.78 -3.53 -9.76
C LEU A 516 22.76 -2.38 -9.87
N SER A 517 22.90 -1.31 -9.10
CA SER A 517 22.00 -0.16 -9.20
C SER A 517 22.10 0.56 -10.55
N LEU A 518 23.26 0.52 -11.23
CA LEU A 518 23.44 1.16 -12.53
C LEU A 518 22.52 0.58 -13.62
N GLU A 519 22.09 -0.68 -13.47
CA GLU A 519 21.16 -1.33 -14.41
C GLU A 519 19.87 -0.53 -14.59
N TRP A 520 19.38 0.18 -13.55
CA TRP A 520 18.19 1.02 -13.63
C TRP A 520 18.26 2.06 -14.76
N LEU A 521 19.45 2.56 -15.07
CA LEU A 521 19.69 3.57 -16.11
C LEU A 521 19.94 2.96 -17.50
N THR A 522 19.97 1.63 -17.62
CA THR A 522 20.21 0.93 -18.90
C THR A 522 18.93 0.74 -19.72
N PHE A 523 17.77 0.65 -19.05
CA PHE A 523 16.49 0.31 -19.67
C PHE A 523 15.95 1.39 -20.61
N TYR A 524 16.17 2.67 -20.29
CA TYR A 524 15.70 3.79 -21.10
C TYR A 524 16.84 4.43 -21.90
N PRO A 525 16.73 4.53 -23.24
CA PRO A 525 17.77 5.15 -24.07
C PRO A 525 18.08 6.61 -23.72
N GLU A 526 17.09 7.37 -23.25
CA GLU A 526 17.24 8.78 -22.87
C GLU A 526 18.18 8.96 -21.66
N GLN A 527 18.33 7.93 -20.82
CA GLN A 527 19.14 7.98 -19.60
C GLN A 527 20.60 7.56 -19.83
N ARG A 528 21.00 7.28 -21.08
CA ARG A 528 22.36 6.79 -21.39
C ARG A 528 23.46 7.80 -21.06
N GLY A 529 23.18 9.11 -21.17
CA GLY A 529 24.10 10.15 -20.71
C GLY A 529 24.34 10.08 -19.20
N GLU A 530 23.26 9.92 -18.42
CA GLU A 530 23.33 9.79 -16.97
C GLU A 530 23.97 8.47 -16.53
N LEU A 531 23.70 7.37 -17.23
CA LEU A 531 24.38 6.09 -17.02
C LEU A 531 25.90 6.25 -17.11
N LEU A 532 26.41 6.95 -18.12
CA LEU A 532 27.85 7.21 -18.26
C LEU A 532 28.39 8.03 -17.09
N TRP A 533 27.70 9.10 -16.70
CA TRP A 533 28.11 9.95 -15.59
C TRP A 533 28.21 9.17 -14.26
N GLN A 534 27.16 8.40 -13.93
CA GLN A 534 27.08 7.61 -12.71
C GLN A 534 28.11 6.46 -12.72
N THR A 535 28.27 5.79 -13.86
CA THR A 535 29.25 4.71 -14.02
C THR A 535 30.68 5.23 -13.87
N ASN A 536 31.01 6.36 -14.51
CA ASN A 536 32.32 6.99 -14.41
C ASN A 536 32.64 7.39 -12.96
N THR A 537 31.65 7.93 -12.23
CA THR A 537 31.79 8.28 -10.82
C THR A 537 32.11 7.04 -9.96
N LEU A 538 31.44 5.90 -10.21
CA LEU A 538 31.74 4.64 -9.52
C LEU A 538 33.12 4.07 -9.90
N ILE A 539 33.52 4.18 -11.17
CA ILE A 539 34.87 3.78 -11.61
C ILE A 539 35.92 4.64 -10.89
N ARG A 540 35.73 5.96 -10.78
CA ARG A 540 36.63 6.84 -10.01
C ARG A 540 36.80 6.36 -8.58
N TYR A 541 35.70 6.05 -7.91
CA TYR A 541 35.68 5.51 -6.55
C TYR A 541 36.44 4.18 -6.43
N PHE A 542 36.20 3.21 -7.33
CA PHE A 542 36.87 1.91 -7.28
C PHE A 542 38.36 1.96 -7.63
N LEU A 543 38.75 2.79 -8.60
CA LEU A 543 40.16 2.99 -8.96
C LEU A 543 40.94 3.68 -7.84
N ALA A 544 40.33 4.65 -7.14
CA ALA A 544 40.94 5.28 -5.97
C ALA A 544 41.24 4.26 -4.85
N ARG A 545 40.40 3.23 -4.72
CA ARG A 545 40.57 2.10 -3.78
C ARG A 545 41.43 0.95 -4.34
N ARG A 546 41.98 1.08 -5.55
CA ARG A 546 42.76 0.05 -6.29
C ARG A 546 41.99 -1.26 -6.54
N SER A 547 40.67 -1.20 -6.63
CA SER A 547 39.84 -2.35 -6.96
C SER A 547 39.59 -2.42 -8.46
N ILE A 548 40.53 -3.00 -9.21
CA ILE A 548 40.45 -3.11 -10.67
C ILE A 548 39.29 -4.01 -11.11
N GLU A 549 39.02 -5.10 -10.39
CA GLU A 549 37.93 -6.00 -10.74
C GLU A 549 36.56 -5.35 -10.56
N ALA A 550 36.38 -4.52 -9.52
CA ALA A 550 35.17 -3.73 -9.34
C ALA A 550 34.98 -2.71 -10.47
N ALA A 551 36.05 -2.00 -10.86
CA ALA A 551 36.03 -1.07 -11.98
C ALA A 551 35.69 -1.79 -13.31
N ARG A 552 36.21 -3.01 -13.54
CA ARG A 552 35.85 -3.83 -14.71
C ARG A 552 34.40 -4.24 -14.73
N LYS A 553 33.87 -4.76 -13.61
CA LYS A 553 32.45 -5.12 -13.49
C LYS A 553 31.55 -3.91 -13.72
N THR A 554 31.91 -2.75 -13.16
CA THR A 554 31.21 -1.47 -13.34
C THR A 554 31.20 -1.05 -14.81
N PHE A 555 32.35 -1.12 -15.49
CA PHE A 555 32.46 -0.80 -16.92
C PHE A 555 31.62 -1.74 -17.80
N ALA A 556 31.54 -3.02 -17.43
CA ALA A 556 30.77 -4.03 -18.17
C ALA A 556 29.25 -3.84 -18.11
N VAL A 557 28.73 -3.00 -17.18
CA VAL A 557 27.29 -2.67 -17.13
C VAL A 557 26.87 -1.82 -18.33
N ILE A 558 27.78 -1.02 -18.88
CA ILE A 558 27.46 -0.11 -20.00
C ILE A 558 27.20 -0.95 -21.26
N PRO A 559 25.99 -0.86 -21.85
CA PRO A 559 25.70 -1.60 -23.08
C PRO A 559 26.49 -1.04 -24.26
N ALA A 560 26.86 -1.91 -25.22
CA ALA A 560 27.75 -1.55 -26.33
C ALA A 560 27.16 -0.49 -27.29
N ASP A 561 25.83 -0.37 -27.35
CA ASP A 561 25.09 0.61 -28.17
C ASP A 561 25.00 2.01 -27.53
N THR A 562 25.49 2.18 -26.29
CA THR A 562 25.36 3.44 -25.53
C THR A 562 25.89 4.65 -26.29
N MET A 563 27.06 4.51 -26.91
CA MET A 563 27.69 5.58 -27.68
C MET A 563 26.85 5.98 -28.89
N GLU A 564 26.41 4.98 -29.66
CA GLU A 564 25.57 5.17 -30.85
C GLU A 564 24.24 5.84 -30.48
N LEU A 565 23.61 5.43 -29.38
CA LEU A 565 22.36 6.01 -28.90
C LEU A 565 22.52 7.47 -28.47
N ILE A 566 23.60 7.84 -27.77
CA ILE A 566 23.86 9.23 -27.39
C ILE A 566 24.05 10.10 -28.64
N PHE A 567 24.84 9.66 -29.61
CA PHE A 567 25.02 10.39 -30.87
C PHE A 567 23.71 10.50 -31.65
N THR A 568 22.89 9.45 -31.66
CA THR A 568 21.59 9.46 -32.36
C THR A 568 20.59 10.39 -31.67
N HIS A 569 20.56 10.41 -30.34
CA HIS A 569 19.68 11.25 -29.54
C HIS A 569 19.93 12.75 -29.79
N TYR A 570 21.20 13.16 -29.85
CA TYR A 570 21.59 14.55 -30.08
C TYR A 570 21.81 14.91 -31.56
N GLY A 571 21.88 13.92 -32.46
CA GLY A 571 21.97 14.12 -33.91
C GLY A 571 23.35 14.53 -34.44
N SER A 572 24.01 15.50 -33.81
CA SER A 572 25.35 15.97 -34.16
C SER A 572 26.27 16.01 -32.95
N LYS A 573 27.60 15.92 -33.17
CA LYS A 573 28.61 16.09 -32.11
C LYS A 573 28.53 17.47 -31.45
N ASP A 574 28.17 18.50 -32.23
CA ASP A 574 28.09 19.87 -31.73
C ASP A 574 26.91 20.09 -30.79
N ASP A 575 25.86 19.26 -30.89
CA ASP A 575 24.63 19.36 -30.10
C ASP A 575 24.70 18.60 -28.76
N ILE A 576 25.74 17.80 -28.54
CA ILE A 576 25.94 17.04 -27.29
C ILE A 576 26.24 18.01 -26.14
N PRO A 577 25.53 17.97 -25.00
CA PRO A 577 25.82 18.86 -23.89
C PRO A 577 27.20 18.58 -23.27
N CYS A 578 27.75 19.57 -22.56
CA CYS A 578 29.11 19.49 -22.01
C CYS A 578 29.28 18.28 -21.07
N ARG A 579 28.24 17.93 -20.30
CA ARG A 579 28.27 16.83 -19.32
C ARG A 579 28.44 15.48 -20.01
N GLU A 580 27.69 15.22 -21.07
CA GLU A 580 27.79 13.99 -21.86
C GLU A 580 29.12 13.93 -22.63
N GLU A 581 29.58 15.05 -23.18
CA GLU A 581 30.86 15.12 -23.89
C GLU A 581 32.05 14.73 -22.99
N VAL A 582 32.14 15.30 -21.78
CA VAL A 582 33.19 14.94 -20.83
C VAL A 582 33.04 13.50 -20.30
N SER A 583 31.80 13.03 -20.13
CA SER A 583 31.51 11.65 -19.71
C SER A 583 31.97 10.63 -20.74
N ILE A 584 31.75 10.90 -22.02
CA ILE A 584 32.22 10.08 -23.13
C ILE A 584 33.75 10.01 -23.12
N ARG A 585 34.42 11.16 -22.98
CA ARG A 585 35.88 11.20 -22.94
C ARG A 585 36.44 10.39 -21.76
N GLU A 586 35.86 10.56 -20.58
CA GLU A 586 36.24 9.85 -19.36
C GLU A 586 36.01 8.33 -19.51
N TYR A 587 34.89 7.93 -20.12
CA TYR A 587 34.61 6.53 -20.44
C TYR A 587 35.70 5.91 -21.35
N LEU A 588 36.11 6.61 -22.41
CA LEU A 588 37.20 6.16 -23.30
C LEU A 588 38.56 6.09 -22.59
N CYS A 589 38.81 7.00 -21.64
CA CYS A 589 39.99 6.93 -20.77
C CYS A 589 39.97 5.65 -19.92
N TYR A 590 38.82 5.26 -19.37
CA TYR A 590 38.72 4.01 -18.61
C TYR A 590 38.80 2.77 -19.50
N GLN A 591 38.20 2.79 -20.69
CA GLN A 591 38.33 1.71 -21.65
C GLN A 591 39.80 1.43 -22.00
N THR A 592 40.57 2.47 -22.29
CA THR A 592 42.01 2.35 -22.62
C THR A 592 42.83 1.86 -21.43
N TYR A 593 42.58 2.39 -20.22
CA TYR A 593 43.29 1.96 -19.02
C TYR A 593 43.00 0.51 -18.63
N LEU A 594 41.72 0.09 -18.61
CA LEU A 594 41.33 -1.27 -18.26
C LEU A 594 41.85 -2.29 -19.29
N ALA A 595 41.83 -1.95 -20.58
CA ALA A 595 42.43 -2.78 -21.62
C ALA A 595 43.94 -2.96 -21.43
N ALA A 596 44.65 -1.90 -21.03
CA ALA A 596 46.09 -1.94 -20.77
C ALA A 596 46.46 -2.82 -19.57
N ILE A 597 45.72 -2.71 -18.46
CA ILE A 597 45.93 -3.56 -17.28
C ILE A 597 45.60 -5.03 -17.58
N GLN A 598 44.49 -5.29 -18.28
CA GLN A 598 44.13 -6.65 -18.69
C GLN A 598 45.19 -7.25 -19.61
N GLY A 599 45.64 -6.50 -20.62
CA GLY A 599 46.70 -6.92 -21.54
C GLY A 599 47.99 -7.27 -20.79
N TYR A 600 48.39 -6.46 -19.81
CA TYR A 600 49.56 -6.76 -18.98
C TYR A 600 49.38 -8.00 -18.11
N ASN A 601 48.20 -8.19 -17.50
CA ASN A 601 47.91 -9.37 -16.70
C ASN A 601 47.96 -10.65 -17.55
N ASP A 602 47.35 -10.63 -18.74
CA ASP A 602 47.37 -11.75 -19.68
C ASP A 602 48.79 -12.06 -20.15
N TRP A 603 49.57 -11.03 -20.47
CA TRP A 603 50.99 -11.14 -20.81
C TRP A 603 51.79 -11.74 -19.65
N SER A 604 51.63 -11.23 -18.42
CA SER A 604 52.39 -11.68 -17.26
C SER A 604 52.11 -13.16 -16.95
N HIS A 605 50.84 -13.58 -17.09
CA HIS A 605 50.45 -14.98 -16.93
C HIS A 605 51.09 -15.87 -17.99
N LEU A 606 51.09 -15.45 -19.26
CA LEU A 606 51.74 -16.18 -20.35
C LEU A 606 53.27 -16.23 -20.20
N PHE A 607 53.89 -15.15 -19.70
CA PHE A 607 55.33 -15.04 -19.50
C PHE A 607 55.83 -15.98 -18.38
N TYR A 608 55.18 -15.95 -17.21
CA TYR A 608 55.61 -16.74 -16.06
C TYR A 608 55.12 -18.19 -16.11
N ASN A 609 53.88 -18.44 -16.53
CA ASN A 609 53.26 -19.77 -16.47
C ASN A 609 53.24 -20.50 -17.82
N GLY A 610 53.40 -19.77 -18.93
CA GLY A 610 53.27 -20.34 -20.28
C GLY A 610 54.55 -20.97 -20.84
N ARG A 611 55.72 -20.76 -20.21
CA ARG A 611 57.00 -21.24 -20.73
C ARG A 611 57.11 -22.77 -20.66
N PRO A 612 57.31 -23.48 -21.79
CA PRO A 612 57.48 -24.93 -21.80
C PRO A 612 58.66 -25.38 -20.91
N LYS A 613 58.49 -26.48 -20.18
CA LYS A 613 59.54 -27.02 -19.29
C LYS A 613 60.49 -27.93 -20.07
N PRO A 614 61.81 -27.84 -19.83
CA PRO A 614 62.77 -28.71 -20.51
C PRO A 614 62.48 -30.19 -20.16
N PRO A 615 62.54 -31.11 -21.14
CA PRO A 615 62.33 -32.53 -20.89
C PRO A 615 63.38 -33.07 -19.91
N ALA A 616 62.96 -33.96 -19.00
CA ALA A 616 63.84 -34.55 -17.99
C ALA A 616 64.97 -35.34 -18.64
N VAL A 617 66.20 -35.19 -18.13
CA VAL A 617 67.37 -35.92 -18.63
C VAL A 617 67.24 -37.39 -18.23
N VAL A 618 66.81 -38.24 -19.16
CA VAL A 618 66.69 -39.69 -18.95
C VAL A 618 68.02 -40.37 -19.31
N LYS A 619 68.52 -41.27 -18.46
CA LYS A 619 69.63 -42.17 -18.82
C LYS A 619 69.13 -43.15 -19.88
N ILE A 620 69.58 -42.97 -21.12
CA ILE A 620 69.17 -43.77 -22.27
C ILE A 620 69.70 -45.21 -22.09
N SER A 621 68.80 -46.18 -21.88
CA SER A 621 69.18 -47.58 -21.69
C SER A 621 68.90 -48.45 -22.93
N ASN A 622 67.94 -48.07 -23.77
CA ASN A 622 67.54 -48.79 -24.98
C ASN A 622 67.24 -47.84 -26.17
N PHE A 623 67.21 -48.38 -27.40
CA PHE A 623 66.98 -47.62 -28.64
C PHE A 623 65.61 -46.91 -28.64
N THR A 624 64.57 -47.51 -28.07
CA THR A 624 63.22 -46.96 -28.00
C THR A 624 63.15 -45.72 -27.08
N GLU A 625 63.90 -45.72 -25.97
CA GLU A 625 64.09 -44.57 -25.07
C GLU A 625 64.85 -43.44 -25.75
N ARG A 626 65.79 -43.76 -26.65
CA ARG A 626 66.50 -42.75 -27.44
C ARG A 626 65.55 -42.04 -28.40
N VAL A 627 64.77 -42.79 -29.18
CA VAL A 627 63.81 -42.23 -30.15
C VAL A 627 62.70 -41.44 -29.44
N THR A 628 62.21 -41.91 -28.30
CA THR A 628 61.21 -41.17 -27.50
C THR A 628 61.79 -39.93 -26.83
N SER A 629 63.05 -39.94 -26.41
CA SER A 629 63.74 -38.74 -25.92
C SER A 629 63.98 -37.72 -27.04
N GLU A 630 64.42 -38.15 -28.22
CA GLU A 630 64.62 -37.30 -29.39
C GLU A 630 63.28 -36.68 -29.85
N HIS A 631 62.19 -37.46 -29.87
CA HIS A 631 60.86 -36.95 -30.18
C HIS A 631 60.35 -35.95 -29.13
N ARG A 632 60.57 -36.20 -27.84
CA ARG A 632 60.22 -35.25 -26.76
C ARG A 632 61.01 -33.95 -26.87
N GLU A 633 62.28 -34.02 -27.25
CA GLU A 633 63.11 -32.83 -27.47
C GLU A 633 62.63 -32.04 -28.69
N GLU A 634 62.25 -32.71 -29.78
CA GLU A 634 61.70 -32.05 -30.96
C GLU A 634 60.34 -31.39 -30.68
N THR A 635 59.45 -32.04 -29.94
CA THR A 635 58.16 -31.47 -29.51
C THR A 635 58.37 -30.28 -28.59
N TYR A 636 59.29 -30.39 -27.62
CA TYR A 636 59.66 -29.26 -26.74
C TYR A 636 60.20 -28.07 -27.54
N ARG A 637 61.06 -28.28 -28.54
CA ARG A 637 61.58 -27.19 -29.39
C ARG A 637 60.46 -26.50 -30.18
N LYS A 638 59.49 -27.27 -30.70
CA LYS A 638 58.32 -26.72 -31.41
C LYS A 638 57.42 -25.91 -30.47
N GLU A 639 57.12 -26.43 -29.29
CA GLU A 639 56.34 -25.73 -28.27
C GLU A 639 57.04 -24.45 -27.78
N LEU A 640 58.37 -24.49 -27.61
CA LEU A 640 59.17 -23.34 -27.23
C LEU A 640 59.15 -22.26 -28.31
N ALA A 641 59.34 -22.62 -29.58
CA ALA A 641 59.28 -21.67 -30.69
C ALA A 641 57.89 -21.02 -30.82
N ASN A 642 56.82 -21.80 -30.73
CA ASN A 642 55.45 -21.28 -30.75
C ASN A 642 55.15 -20.36 -29.57
N TRP A 643 55.69 -20.67 -28.38
CA TRP A 643 55.57 -19.80 -27.21
C TRP A 643 56.36 -18.49 -27.39
N GLU A 644 57.58 -18.55 -27.94
CA GLU A 644 58.42 -17.38 -28.24
C GLU A 644 57.76 -16.43 -29.26
N GLU A 645 57.12 -16.96 -30.30
CA GLU A 645 56.35 -16.18 -31.27
C GLU A 645 55.14 -15.52 -30.60
N ARG A 646 54.33 -16.31 -29.88
CA ARG A 646 53.12 -15.82 -29.20
C ARG A 646 53.44 -14.77 -28.14
N ILE A 647 54.48 -14.97 -27.32
CA ILE A 647 54.86 -13.97 -26.32
C ILE A 647 55.39 -12.70 -26.98
N GLY A 648 56.07 -12.81 -28.14
CA GLY A 648 56.51 -11.67 -28.94
C GLY A 648 55.34 -10.79 -29.40
N GLU A 649 54.31 -11.41 -29.98
CA GLU A 649 53.08 -10.73 -30.42
C GLU A 649 52.32 -10.10 -29.26
N VAL A 650 52.08 -10.85 -28.18
CA VAL A 650 51.37 -10.36 -26.99
C VAL A 650 52.16 -9.24 -26.31
N THR A 651 53.49 -9.30 -26.32
CA THR A 651 54.35 -8.21 -25.81
C THR A 651 54.14 -6.93 -26.63
N THR A 652 54.15 -7.01 -27.97
CA THR A 652 53.89 -5.84 -28.81
C THR A 652 52.48 -5.26 -28.60
N LEU A 653 51.47 -6.11 -28.49
CA LEU A 653 50.10 -5.68 -28.22
C LEU A 653 49.99 -4.99 -26.85
N THR A 654 50.56 -5.61 -25.80
CA THR A 654 50.53 -5.07 -24.43
C THR A 654 51.27 -3.74 -24.35
N ARG A 655 52.41 -3.61 -25.03
CA ARG A 655 53.16 -2.37 -25.17
C ARG A 655 52.29 -1.27 -25.77
N ASP A 656 51.62 -1.56 -26.88
CA ASP A 656 50.77 -0.58 -27.58
C ASP A 656 49.57 -0.17 -26.72
N LEU A 657 48.94 -1.11 -26.01
CA LEU A 657 47.86 -0.82 -25.07
C LEU A 657 48.31 0.10 -23.92
N LEU A 658 49.48 -0.15 -23.33
CA LEU A 658 50.03 0.70 -22.28
C LEU A 658 50.41 2.10 -22.81
N TYR A 659 50.97 2.19 -24.02
CA TYR A 659 51.24 3.48 -24.66
C TYR A 659 49.96 4.24 -25.02
N ASN A 660 48.86 3.57 -25.37
CA ASN A 660 47.58 4.25 -25.64
C ASN A 660 47.08 5.06 -24.43
N VAL A 661 47.41 4.64 -23.20
CA VAL A 661 47.11 5.42 -21.99
C VAL A 661 48.01 6.65 -21.89
N LEU A 662 49.33 6.50 -22.08
CA LEU A 662 50.28 7.62 -21.98
C LEU A 662 50.16 8.63 -23.13
N LEU A 663 49.80 8.13 -24.31
CA LEU A 663 49.69 8.88 -25.55
C LEU A 663 48.23 9.17 -25.93
N PHE A 664 47.31 9.10 -24.95
CA PHE A 664 45.89 9.39 -25.17
C PHE A 664 45.71 10.72 -25.92
N PRO A 665 44.75 10.82 -26.87
CA PRO A 665 44.60 11.98 -27.74
C PRO A 665 44.41 13.33 -27.02
N GLU A 666 44.70 14.40 -27.76
CA GLU A 666 44.51 15.80 -27.36
C GLU A 666 45.29 16.16 -26.08
N ALA A 667 44.60 16.55 -25.01
CA ALA A 667 45.19 16.97 -23.73
C ALA A 667 45.75 15.81 -22.87
N GLY A 668 45.50 14.56 -23.27
CA GLY A 668 45.94 13.37 -22.54
C GLY A 668 44.85 12.72 -21.66
N TRP A 669 45.25 11.67 -20.95
CA TRP A 669 44.36 10.77 -20.19
C TRP A 669 43.77 11.44 -18.94
N LEU A 670 42.43 11.38 -18.77
CA LEU A 670 41.68 12.05 -17.69
C LEU A 670 41.97 13.56 -17.57
N VAL A 671 42.09 14.26 -18.71
CA VAL A 671 42.14 15.73 -18.77
C VAL A 671 40.98 16.19 -19.62
N ASP A 672 40.12 17.04 -19.08
CA ASP A 672 39.09 17.69 -19.89
C ASP A 672 39.73 18.71 -20.82
N THR A 673 39.26 18.75 -22.07
CA THR A 673 39.61 19.79 -23.03
C THR A 673 38.75 21.03 -22.79
N ASP A 674 39.27 22.22 -23.09
CA ASP A 674 38.48 23.46 -23.08
C ASP A 674 37.26 23.31 -24.03
N THR A 675 36.10 23.02 -23.45
CA THR A 675 34.84 22.97 -24.18
C THR A 675 34.39 24.40 -24.44
N MET A 676 33.90 24.69 -25.65
CA MET A 676 33.31 26.01 -25.97
C MET A 676 31.97 26.27 -25.26
N LYS A 677 31.54 25.34 -24.39
CA LYS A 677 30.21 25.28 -23.78
C LYS A 677 30.34 25.61 -22.28
N PRO A 678 29.48 26.50 -21.74
CA PRO A 678 29.59 26.90 -20.35
C PRO A 678 29.37 25.70 -19.42
N VAL A 679 30.34 25.45 -18.53
CA VAL A 679 30.16 24.60 -17.36
C VAL A 679 29.33 25.39 -16.34
N PRO A 680 28.41 24.76 -15.59
CA PRO A 680 27.74 25.45 -14.49
C PRO A 680 28.79 25.95 -13.48
N ASP A 681 28.83 27.27 -13.25
CA ASP A 681 29.68 27.85 -12.21
C ASP A 681 29.19 27.38 -10.83
N ASP A 682 30.13 27.10 -9.91
CA ASP A 682 29.88 26.73 -8.50
C ASP A 682 29.16 25.39 -8.23
N ASP A 683 29.31 24.39 -9.10
CA ASP A 683 28.82 23.03 -8.84
C ASP A 683 29.89 22.17 -8.09
N GLU A 684 29.56 21.74 -6.86
CA GLU A 684 30.44 20.91 -6.02
C GLU A 684 30.81 19.58 -6.69
N ASP A 685 29.93 18.98 -7.50
CA ASP A 685 30.18 17.69 -8.15
C ASP A 685 31.24 17.82 -9.24
N TRP A 686 31.24 18.94 -9.98
CA TRP A 686 32.26 19.22 -10.99
C TRP A 686 33.63 19.46 -10.36
N LEU A 687 33.68 20.19 -9.23
CA LEU A 687 34.91 20.41 -8.49
C LEU A 687 35.47 19.10 -7.93
N ASN A 688 34.62 18.30 -7.29
CA ASN A 688 34.98 16.99 -6.75
C ASN A 688 35.49 16.06 -7.85
N ARG A 689 34.85 16.07 -9.04
CA ARG A 689 35.28 15.32 -10.21
C ARG A 689 36.69 15.72 -10.66
N ALA A 690 36.96 17.01 -10.81
CA ALA A 690 38.28 17.49 -11.24
C ALA A 690 39.39 17.05 -10.28
N VAL A 691 39.14 17.15 -8.95
CA VAL A 691 40.08 16.69 -7.92
C VAL A 691 40.30 15.17 -7.98
N GLN A 692 39.23 14.39 -8.14
CA GLN A 692 39.32 12.93 -8.25
C GLN A 692 40.13 12.51 -9.48
N MET A 693 39.90 13.12 -10.64
CA MET A 693 40.65 12.81 -11.87
C MET A 693 42.14 13.09 -11.73
N GLU A 694 42.50 14.23 -11.15
CA GLU A 694 43.90 14.59 -10.92
C GLU A 694 44.59 13.62 -9.94
N ASN A 695 43.87 13.18 -8.91
CA ASN A 695 44.37 12.16 -7.98
C ASN A 695 44.55 10.80 -8.65
N LEU A 696 43.62 10.39 -9.52
CA LEU A 696 43.74 9.16 -10.30
C LEU A 696 44.92 9.21 -11.26
N ARG A 697 45.17 10.35 -11.92
CA ARG A 697 46.38 10.56 -12.73
C ARG A 697 47.65 10.29 -11.92
N LYS A 698 47.75 10.84 -10.71
CA LYS A 698 48.88 10.65 -9.78
C LYS A 698 49.07 9.20 -9.32
N LEU A 699 48.03 8.37 -9.42
CA LEU A 699 48.07 6.95 -9.07
C LEU A 699 48.38 6.07 -10.28
N CYS A 700 47.57 6.18 -11.34
CA CYS A 700 47.55 5.27 -12.48
C CYS A 700 48.69 5.53 -13.48
N ILE A 701 49.04 6.79 -13.78
CA ILE A 701 50.10 7.09 -14.77
C ILE A 701 51.46 6.54 -14.31
N PRO A 702 51.92 6.77 -13.07
CA PRO A 702 53.16 6.17 -12.58
C PRO A 702 53.15 4.65 -12.59
N GLU A 703 52.00 4.02 -12.33
CA GLU A 703 51.84 2.57 -12.39
C GLU A 703 52.02 2.05 -13.81
N ILE A 704 51.33 2.62 -14.81
CA ILE A 704 51.47 2.23 -16.22
C ILE A 704 52.92 2.37 -16.70
N VAL A 705 53.61 3.43 -16.30
CA VAL A 705 55.03 3.65 -16.65
C VAL A 705 55.93 2.58 -16.02
N LEU A 706 55.64 2.16 -14.79
CA LEU A 706 56.35 1.05 -14.15
C LEU A 706 56.06 -0.30 -14.84
N LEU A 707 54.82 -0.55 -15.25
CA LEU A 707 54.45 -1.77 -15.99
C LEU A 707 55.13 -1.82 -17.36
N LEU A 708 55.19 -0.69 -18.08
CA LEU A 708 55.96 -0.57 -19.33
C LEU A 708 57.45 -0.82 -19.13
N HIS A 709 58.03 -0.23 -18.08
CA HIS A 709 59.43 -0.46 -17.74
C HIS A 709 59.71 -1.93 -17.45
N GLN A 710 58.85 -2.59 -16.67
CA GLN A 710 58.93 -4.02 -16.38
C GLN A 710 58.80 -4.87 -17.65
N LEU A 711 57.83 -4.57 -18.50
CA LEU A 711 57.60 -5.25 -19.78
C LEU A 711 58.86 -5.20 -20.67
N HIS A 712 59.42 -4.01 -20.88
CA HIS A 712 60.62 -3.86 -21.70
C HIS A 712 61.86 -4.52 -21.08
N THR A 713 62.00 -4.45 -19.75
CA THR A 713 63.15 -5.04 -19.04
C THR A 713 63.11 -6.57 -19.07
N LEU A 714 61.93 -7.17 -18.87
CA LEU A 714 61.76 -8.63 -18.88
C LEU A 714 61.85 -9.25 -20.29
N THR A 715 61.69 -8.45 -21.34
CA THR A 715 61.76 -8.87 -22.74
C THR A 715 63.06 -8.43 -23.43
N ASP A 716 64.06 -7.96 -22.67
CA ASP A 716 65.36 -7.45 -23.15
C ASP A 716 65.27 -6.28 -24.15
N ARG A 717 64.15 -5.54 -24.17
CA ARG A 717 63.91 -4.38 -25.05
C ARG A 717 64.34 -3.06 -24.40
N HIS A 718 65.56 -3.02 -23.87
CA HIS A 718 66.05 -1.85 -23.10
C HIS A 718 66.08 -0.53 -23.89
N GLY A 719 66.15 -0.55 -25.22
CA GLY A 719 66.07 0.67 -26.04
C GLY A 719 64.69 1.36 -25.98
N GLU A 720 63.61 0.59 -25.83
CA GLU A 720 62.24 1.13 -25.70
C GLU A 720 62.03 1.84 -24.35
N ASN A 721 62.82 1.51 -23.31
CA ASN A 721 62.80 2.22 -22.02
C ASN A 721 63.34 3.65 -22.11
N LEU A 722 64.16 3.97 -23.11
CA LEU A 722 64.69 5.32 -23.28
C LEU A 722 63.69 6.20 -24.04
N LEU A 723 62.97 5.63 -25.01
CA LEU A 723 61.81 6.27 -25.63
C LEU A 723 60.73 6.61 -24.58
N LEU A 724 60.58 5.79 -23.54
CA LEU A 724 59.70 6.09 -22.42
C LEU A 724 60.11 7.37 -21.66
N ALA A 725 61.41 7.67 -21.55
CA ALA A 725 61.89 8.92 -20.96
C ALA A 725 61.55 10.15 -21.82
N ASP A 726 61.63 10.02 -23.15
CA ASP A 726 61.20 11.06 -24.09
C ASP A 726 59.70 11.31 -23.99
N VAL A 727 58.89 10.24 -23.88
CA VAL A 727 57.44 10.35 -23.70
C VAL A 727 57.08 11.03 -22.38
N LEU A 728 57.78 10.71 -21.29
CA LEU A 728 57.58 11.32 -19.98
C LEU A 728 57.94 12.81 -19.93
N SER A 729 59.02 13.19 -20.62
CA SER A 729 59.56 14.56 -20.63
C SER A 729 58.89 15.46 -21.67
N SER A 730 58.06 14.92 -22.56
CA SER A 730 57.36 15.68 -23.60
C SER A 730 56.47 16.79 -23.03
N GLU A 731 56.65 18.00 -23.57
CA GLU A 731 55.83 19.18 -23.26
C GLU A 731 54.39 19.08 -23.77
N SER A 732 54.09 18.16 -24.70
CA SER A 732 52.76 18.05 -25.28
C SER A 732 51.70 17.59 -24.27
N ARG A 733 52.06 16.67 -23.37
CA ARG A 733 51.15 16.07 -22.38
C ARG A 733 51.58 16.28 -20.93
N LYS A 734 52.80 16.83 -20.71
CA LYS A 734 53.37 17.17 -19.40
C LYS A 734 53.23 16.07 -18.34
N LEU A 735 53.44 14.80 -18.74
CA LEU A 735 53.26 13.64 -17.87
C LEU A 735 54.14 13.72 -16.60
N TYR A 736 55.32 14.32 -16.71
CA TYR A 736 56.23 14.57 -15.58
C TYR A 736 55.60 15.34 -14.42
N SER A 737 54.60 16.21 -14.68
CA SER A 737 53.94 17.04 -13.65
C SER A 737 53.08 16.22 -12.69
N VAL A 738 52.62 15.05 -13.13
CA VAL A 738 51.76 14.14 -12.37
C VAL A 738 52.57 13.34 -11.34
N PHE A 739 53.89 13.28 -11.47
CA PHE A 739 54.72 12.50 -10.57
C PHE A 739 55.10 13.30 -9.31
N PRO A 740 55.00 12.70 -8.11
CA PRO A 740 55.74 13.18 -6.96
C PRO A 740 57.25 13.14 -7.25
N LYS A 741 57.99 14.17 -6.83
CA LYS A 741 59.44 14.31 -7.12
C LYS A 741 60.25 13.04 -6.81
N HIS A 742 59.94 12.36 -5.69
CA HIS A 742 60.59 11.11 -5.31
C HIS A 742 60.31 9.97 -6.30
N LYS A 743 59.04 9.77 -6.70
CA LYS A 743 58.67 8.70 -7.66
C LYS A 743 59.27 8.95 -9.03
N LEU A 744 59.32 10.21 -9.48
CA LEU A 744 59.96 10.56 -10.75
C LEU A 744 61.45 10.20 -10.73
N ALA A 745 62.16 10.52 -9.65
CA ALA A 745 63.57 10.17 -9.49
C ALA A 745 63.78 8.64 -9.49
N GLU A 746 62.90 7.88 -8.83
CA GLU A 746 62.92 6.41 -8.83
C GLU A 746 62.71 5.85 -10.25
N THR A 747 61.70 6.33 -10.98
CA THR A 747 61.43 5.92 -12.37
C THR A 747 62.61 6.23 -13.28
N LEU A 748 63.22 7.41 -13.17
CA LEU A 748 64.41 7.77 -13.95
C LEU A 748 65.62 6.89 -13.60
N THR A 749 65.77 6.51 -12.33
CA THR A 749 66.82 5.58 -11.90
C THR A 749 66.64 4.20 -12.55
N LYS A 750 65.42 3.68 -12.54
CA LYS A 750 65.06 2.41 -13.21
C LYS A 750 65.30 2.46 -14.73
N ILE A 751 65.03 3.59 -15.37
CA ILE A 751 65.35 3.80 -16.79
C ILE A 751 66.88 3.84 -17.00
N ALA A 752 67.63 4.50 -16.12
CA ALA A 752 69.09 4.56 -16.18
C ALA A 752 69.75 3.17 -16.02
N GLU A 753 69.17 2.29 -15.20
CA GLU A 753 69.61 0.88 -15.10
C GLU A 753 69.48 0.15 -16.45
N SER A 754 68.45 0.43 -17.25
CA SER A 754 68.32 -0.13 -18.60
C SER A 754 69.41 0.38 -19.55
N SER A 755 69.81 1.66 -19.43
CA SER A 755 70.96 2.22 -20.17
C SER A 755 72.28 1.56 -19.76
N LEU A 756 72.47 1.28 -18.47
CA LEU A 756 73.64 0.54 -17.97
C LEU A 756 73.70 -0.88 -18.55
N THR A 757 72.56 -1.57 -18.64
CA THR A 757 72.48 -2.91 -19.27
C THR A 757 72.82 -2.86 -20.76
N LEU A 758 72.39 -1.82 -21.49
CA LEU A 758 72.80 -1.62 -22.88
C LEU A 758 74.32 -1.43 -23.02
N MET A 759 74.94 -0.64 -22.13
CA MET A 759 76.40 -0.48 -22.10
C MET A 759 77.13 -1.78 -21.79
N ASN A 760 76.65 -2.56 -20.83
CA ASN A 760 77.21 -3.88 -20.48
C ASN A 760 77.15 -4.85 -21.68
N ASN A 761 76.11 -4.72 -22.50
CA ASN A 761 75.93 -5.50 -23.74
C ASN A 761 76.66 -4.91 -24.96
N ARG A 762 77.51 -3.89 -24.78
CA ARG A 762 78.24 -3.16 -25.84
C ARG A 762 77.33 -2.52 -26.91
N LYS A 763 76.11 -2.16 -26.54
CA LYS A 763 75.17 -1.41 -27.38
C LYS A 763 75.22 0.08 -27.04
N ASP A 764 74.68 0.93 -27.92
CA ASP A 764 74.63 2.37 -27.64
C ASP A 764 73.74 2.65 -26.41
N PRO A 765 74.22 3.43 -25.43
CA PRO A 765 73.49 3.72 -24.19
C PRO A 765 72.19 4.51 -24.35
N PHE A 766 71.96 5.12 -25.52
CA PHE A 766 70.81 5.97 -25.85
C PHE A 766 69.92 5.39 -26.95
N VAL A 767 70.48 4.61 -27.88
CA VAL A 767 69.77 4.12 -29.08
C VAL A 767 69.79 2.59 -29.20
N GLY A 768 70.53 1.88 -28.35
CA GLY A 768 70.66 0.42 -28.42
C GLY A 768 71.33 -0.04 -29.73
N ASP A 769 70.65 -0.88 -30.51
CA ASP A 769 71.11 -1.34 -31.84
C ASP A 769 70.73 -0.36 -32.98
N GLY A 770 69.94 0.68 -32.70
CA GLY A 770 69.37 1.58 -33.71
C GLY A 770 70.37 2.56 -34.36
N ALA A 771 71.64 2.57 -33.94
CA ALA A 771 72.68 3.44 -34.47
C ALA A 771 73.63 2.77 -35.49
N LYS A 772 73.18 1.68 -36.15
CA LYS A 772 73.79 1.20 -37.40
C LYS A 772 72.81 1.24 -38.56
N LYS A 773 72.36 2.45 -38.92
CA LYS A 773 72.06 2.82 -40.30
C LYS A 773 72.24 4.32 -40.49
#